data_AF-A0A8T3D916-F1
#
_entry.id   AF-A0A8T3D916-F1
#
_cell.length_a   1.000
_cell.length_b   1.000
_cell.length_c   1.000
_cell.angle_alpha   90.00
_cell.angle_beta   90.00
_cell.angle_gamma   90.00
#
_symmetry.space_group_name_H-M   'P 1'
#
loop_
_entity.id
_entity.type
_entity.pdbx_description
1 polymer ?
#
loop_
_entity_poly.entity_id
_entity_poly.type
_entity_poly.pdbx_seq_one_letter_code
_entity_poly.pdbx_strand_id
1 'polypeptide(L)'
;MSALIPAEAHGAVSEETSPQLSGSWIRSSFETNFFHDDLFVDYHFPRGSVERPGLVWKRAKDICPSARFIVDGATRMDVCQGELNDCWFLSALASLSLHRPLLENVVPTGQNFHKDYNGCFTFRFWQYGEWVEVKIDDFLPTQKDQLVYLRSASREEFWSPLLEKAYAKLKGGYLALNMGFPHEALVDMTGGVTEVFSVARLPSDLTSFLERLLKRSALINCANSQGQLEEKNEFGIMFRHAYSLTGVEKVKTEHGVVELVRVRNPWGRVEWEGPWSDLSGPEWGQVSDEEQKRVERVSVEDGEFWMSVPDFRQNFEMMEVCHLSDDTLSEPTATKRPWHCTMHHGKWVCLLSAGGPPQGGRFWQNPQFNLTLLEEDDDPSDPELTCTFLVALMQKHKRRTGVQLNLNLHIYKARSGSRYLSSLDLTLLQPVLSLPVFSQQREVVLRGSLAPGHYVIIPFTAEPNQEGEFVLRILTEKGNNAVPADKPNTDENSPTEPTSPTQPLLPAIETTRSLFKKHCNSKRCCRPAELLNLLREAIGAVLAGYEDGFCLEHCKSFVALMDSNGSGQLDWEEFQGLWEKFRKWTYIFVKFDKNKSKSLDYREITPALTAAGLRVDEFVIQLISMRYMEPDMTVSYPGFLQLLLKLDTMIHKFHLLDMVGMGTISVNYRQWLHMTMYN
;
A
#
# COMPACT_ATOMS: atom_id res chain seq x y z
N MET A 1 -49.08 -16.36 14.36
CA MET A 1 -50.38 -17.03 14.14
C MET A 1 -50.09 -18.41 13.58
N SER A 2 -50.62 -19.45 14.26
CA SER A 2 -50.91 -20.80 13.72
C SER A 2 -49.69 -21.63 13.27
N ALA A 3 -49.04 -22.48 14.08
CA ALA A 3 -49.47 -23.69 14.81
C ALA A 3 -49.77 -24.93 13.95
N LEU A 4 -49.17 -26.06 14.36
CA LEU A 4 -49.55 -27.50 14.29
C LEU A 4 -48.67 -28.40 13.36
N ILE A 5 -47.73 -29.21 13.88
CA ILE A 5 -47.79 -30.61 14.48
C ILE A 5 -47.67 -31.71 13.38
N PRO A 6 -47.16 -32.98 13.58
CA PRO A 6 -46.60 -33.75 14.74
C PRO A 6 -45.19 -34.38 14.49
N ALA A 7 -44.35 -34.85 15.45
CA ALA A 7 -44.38 -36.05 16.34
C ALA A 7 -44.54 -37.41 15.58
N GLU A 8 -43.86 -38.54 15.81
CA GLU A 8 -42.86 -39.05 16.77
C GLU A 8 -42.43 -40.47 16.30
N ALA A 9 -41.41 -41.04 16.95
CA ALA A 9 -41.23 -42.47 17.29
C ALA A 9 -40.15 -43.33 16.57
N HIS A 10 -39.06 -43.51 17.32
CA HIS A 10 -38.43 -44.77 17.75
C HIS A 10 -37.88 -45.81 16.76
N GLY A 11 -36.62 -46.18 16.99
CA GLY A 11 -36.06 -47.47 16.56
C GLY A 11 -34.57 -47.63 16.86
N ALA A 12 -34.24 -48.39 17.90
CA ALA A 12 -32.92 -48.66 18.45
C ALA A 12 -31.87 -49.20 17.46
N VAL A 13 -30.59 -48.86 17.69
CA VAL A 13 -29.44 -49.65 17.24
C VAL A 13 -28.50 -49.88 18.42
N SER A 14 -28.25 -51.15 18.67
CA SER A 14 -27.36 -51.77 19.64
C SER A 14 -25.89 -51.75 19.19
N GLU A 15 -24.99 -51.49 20.15
CA GLU A 15 -23.74 -52.22 20.46
C GLU A 15 -22.92 -52.85 19.30
N GLU A 16 -21.70 -52.35 19.05
CA GLU A 16 -20.44 -52.98 19.50
C GLU A 16 -19.16 -52.36 18.90
N THR A 17 -18.22 -52.02 19.79
CA THR A 17 -16.75 -52.17 19.74
C THR A 17 -15.87 -51.51 18.66
N SER A 18 -14.98 -50.63 19.16
CA SER A 18 -13.79 -50.01 18.54
C SER A 18 -12.77 -51.00 17.93
N PRO A 19 -11.87 -50.55 17.03
CA PRO A 19 -10.53 -50.23 17.53
C PRO A 19 -9.74 -49.09 16.81
N GLN A 20 -8.87 -48.46 17.60
CA GLN A 20 -7.52 -47.97 17.25
C GLN A 20 -7.36 -46.81 16.24
N LEU A 21 -7.27 -45.61 16.80
CA LEU A 21 -6.61 -44.45 16.20
C LEU A 21 -5.09 -44.66 16.21
N SER A 22 -4.50 -44.95 15.05
CA SER A 22 -3.06 -44.82 14.81
C SER A 22 -2.78 -43.73 13.78
N GLY A 23 -1.87 -42.84 14.16
CA GLY A 23 -1.50 -41.55 13.56
C GLY A 23 -1.38 -41.47 12.03
N SER A 24 -1.77 -40.29 11.52
CA SER A 24 -1.11 -39.58 10.42
C SER A 24 -2.01 -38.43 9.94
N TRP A 25 -2.01 -37.30 10.65
CA TRP A 25 -2.45 -36.05 10.03
C TRP A 25 -1.45 -34.95 10.36
N ILE A 26 -1.18 -34.14 9.34
CA ILE A 26 -0.24 -33.02 9.26
C ILE A 26 1.14 -33.40 8.70
N ARG A 27 1.16 -33.69 7.39
CA ARG A 27 2.20 -33.18 6.49
C ARG A 27 1.52 -32.62 5.24
N SER A 28 1.74 -31.32 5.01
CA SER A 28 1.90 -30.70 3.68
C SER A 28 0.75 -30.80 2.66
N SER A 29 -0.07 -29.75 2.57
CA SER A 29 -0.47 -29.10 1.28
C SER A 29 -1.56 -28.05 1.51
N PHE A 30 -1.22 -26.75 1.50
CA PHE A 30 -2.18 -25.65 1.31
C PHE A 30 -2.06 -25.06 -0.11
N GLU A 31 -1.84 -25.94 -1.10
CA GLU A 31 -2.00 -25.64 -2.52
C GLU A 31 -2.74 -26.82 -3.15
N THR A 32 -4.06 -26.79 -3.09
CA THR A 32 -4.88 -27.70 -3.88
C THR A 32 -5.69 -26.86 -4.85
N ASN A 33 -5.14 -26.71 -6.05
CA ASN A 33 -5.90 -26.30 -7.23
C ASN A 33 -6.90 -27.43 -7.55
N PHE A 34 -8.19 -27.16 -7.43
CA PHE A 34 -9.25 -28.13 -7.73
C PHE A 34 -9.93 -27.73 -9.04
N PHE A 35 -9.80 -28.60 -10.05
CA PHE A 35 -10.34 -28.46 -11.40
C PHE A 35 -11.83 -28.84 -11.42
N HIS A 36 -12.65 -28.12 -12.19
CA HIS A 36 -13.99 -28.58 -12.59
C HIS A 36 -13.95 -28.81 -14.11
N ASP A 37 -14.29 -30.02 -14.56
CA ASP A 37 -14.06 -30.52 -15.93
C ASP A 37 -12.58 -30.49 -16.38
N ASP A 38 -11.63 -30.78 -15.47
CA ASP A 38 -10.17 -30.73 -15.70
C ASP A 38 -9.61 -29.33 -16.06
N LEU A 39 -10.41 -28.27 -15.93
CA LEU A 39 -9.97 -26.88 -16.17
C LEU A 39 -10.01 -26.04 -14.88
N PHE A 40 -9.05 -25.10 -14.79
CA PHE A 40 -8.89 -24.20 -13.66
C PHE A 40 -10.14 -23.30 -13.51
N VAL A 41 -10.54 -23.12 -12.26
CA VAL A 41 -11.64 -22.24 -11.84
C VAL A 41 -11.13 -21.38 -10.69
N ASP A 42 -11.27 -20.06 -10.83
CA ASP A 42 -10.77 -19.09 -9.89
C ASP A 42 -11.82 -18.78 -8.81
N TYR A 43 -11.77 -19.50 -7.70
CA TYR A 43 -12.68 -19.29 -6.57
C TYR A 43 -12.42 -17.98 -5.80
N HIS A 44 -11.26 -17.35 -5.99
CA HIS A 44 -10.94 -16.05 -5.38
C HIS A 44 -11.47 -14.87 -6.19
N PHE A 45 -11.86 -15.11 -7.45
CA PHE A 45 -12.56 -14.15 -8.29
C PHE A 45 -13.81 -14.81 -8.89
N PRO A 46 -14.82 -15.09 -8.04
CA PRO A 46 -15.99 -15.85 -8.47
C PRO A 46 -16.72 -15.09 -9.58
N ARG A 47 -17.29 -15.85 -10.50
CA ARG A 47 -18.21 -15.36 -11.55
C ARG A 47 -19.35 -14.62 -10.85
N GLY A 48 -19.27 -13.30 -10.81
CA GLY A 48 -20.22 -12.48 -10.08
C GLY A 48 -21.63 -12.66 -10.64
N SER A 49 -22.63 -12.68 -9.76
CA SER A 49 -24.02 -12.40 -10.11
C SER A 49 -24.17 -10.90 -10.39
N VAL A 50 -23.50 -10.39 -11.43
CA VAL A 50 -23.85 -9.07 -11.92
C VAL A 50 -25.29 -9.20 -12.38
N GLU A 51 -26.21 -8.51 -11.70
CA GLU A 51 -27.66 -8.48 -11.97
C GLU A 51 -27.95 -7.76 -13.29
N ARG A 52 -27.33 -8.22 -14.37
CA ARG A 52 -27.57 -7.73 -15.72
C ARG A 52 -28.24 -8.86 -16.51
N PRO A 53 -29.53 -8.71 -16.86
CA PRO A 53 -30.25 -9.72 -17.61
C PRO A 53 -29.49 -10.12 -18.89
N GLY A 54 -29.20 -11.41 -19.03
CA GLY A 54 -28.53 -11.96 -20.22
C GLY A 54 -27.00 -11.93 -20.22
N LEU A 55 -26.34 -11.49 -19.14
CA LEU A 55 -24.89 -11.66 -18.98
C LEU A 55 -24.56 -13.12 -18.65
N VAL A 56 -23.66 -13.73 -19.41
CA VAL A 56 -23.20 -15.11 -19.21
C VAL A 56 -21.68 -15.15 -19.24
N TRP A 57 -21.06 -15.82 -18.28
CA TRP A 57 -19.63 -16.06 -18.27
C TRP A 57 -19.29 -17.30 -19.10
N LYS A 58 -18.43 -17.15 -20.10
CA LYS A 58 -18.03 -18.23 -21.03
C LYS A 58 -16.52 -18.32 -21.14
N ARG A 59 -15.96 -19.53 -21.31
CA ARG A 59 -14.53 -19.65 -21.59
C ARG A 59 -14.22 -19.13 -23.00
N ALA A 60 -12.99 -18.71 -23.25
CA ALA A 60 -12.59 -18.22 -24.58
C ALA A 60 -12.94 -19.20 -25.72
N LYS A 61 -12.73 -20.52 -25.49
CA LYS A 61 -13.08 -21.57 -26.46
C LYS A 61 -14.58 -21.74 -26.71
N ASP A 62 -15.43 -21.40 -25.75
CA ASP A 62 -16.89 -21.42 -25.91
C ASP A 62 -17.39 -20.19 -26.69
N ILE A 63 -16.61 -19.11 -26.70
CA ILE A 63 -16.88 -17.87 -27.45
C ILE A 63 -16.35 -18.00 -28.89
N CYS A 64 -15.15 -18.54 -29.04
CA CYS A 64 -14.47 -18.74 -30.30
C CYS A 64 -13.68 -20.07 -30.28
N PRO A 65 -14.09 -21.11 -31.04
CA PRO A 65 -13.41 -22.40 -31.04
C PRO A 65 -11.93 -22.35 -31.46
N SER A 66 -11.56 -21.36 -32.28
CA SER A 66 -10.18 -21.07 -32.71
C SER A 66 -9.45 -20.08 -31.78
N ALA A 67 -9.87 -19.94 -30.53
CA ALA A 67 -9.25 -19.04 -29.56
C ALA A 67 -7.72 -19.22 -29.47
N ARG A 68 -7.02 -18.09 -29.57
CA ARG A 68 -5.56 -17.92 -29.46
C ARG A 68 -5.29 -16.86 -28.41
N PHE A 69 -4.13 -16.99 -27.75
CA PHE A 69 -3.76 -16.04 -26.71
C PHE A 69 -3.33 -14.72 -27.36
N ILE A 70 -2.30 -14.78 -28.20
CA ILE A 70 -1.80 -13.67 -29.01
C ILE A 70 -1.79 -14.09 -30.49
N VAL A 71 -2.15 -13.18 -31.40
CA VAL A 71 -2.14 -13.34 -32.85
C VAL A 71 -1.22 -12.26 -33.44
N ASP A 72 -0.14 -12.67 -34.10
CA ASP A 72 0.82 -11.77 -34.78
C ASP A 72 1.48 -10.70 -33.88
N GLY A 73 1.55 -10.97 -32.58
CA GLY A 73 2.17 -10.12 -31.56
C GLY A 73 1.13 -9.31 -30.80
N ALA A 74 1.42 -8.97 -29.55
CA ALA A 74 0.51 -8.18 -28.74
C ALA A 74 0.66 -6.69 -29.10
N THR A 75 -0.37 -6.12 -29.73
CA THR A 75 -0.39 -4.76 -30.25
C THR A 75 -1.56 -3.97 -29.66
N ARG A 76 -1.59 -2.64 -29.86
CA ARG A 76 -2.75 -1.84 -29.48
C ARG A 76 -4.03 -2.25 -30.24
N MET A 77 -3.95 -2.83 -31.44
CA MET A 77 -5.17 -3.22 -32.17
C MET A 77 -6.02 -4.24 -31.40
N ASP A 78 -5.38 -4.89 -30.44
CA ASP A 78 -5.97 -5.88 -29.57
C ASP A 78 -6.71 -5.23 -28.38
N VAL A 79 -6.66 -3.90 -28.25
CA VAL A 79 -7.19 -3.12 -27.13
C VAL A 79 -8.33 -2.23 -27.60
N CYS A 80 -9.50 -2.83 -27.81
CA CYS A 80 -10.74 -2.13 -28.12
C CYS A 80 -11.63 -2.02 -26.88
N GLN A 81 -12.08 -0.81 -26.57
CA GLN A 81 -12.95 -0.56 -25.40
C GLN A 81 -14.31 -1.25 -25.56
N GLY A 82 -14.77 -1.83 -24.45
CA GLY A 82 -16.13 -2.34 -24.31
C GLY A 82 -17.04 -1.35 -23.58
N GLU A 83 -17.98 -1.87 -22.79
CA GLU A 83 -18.98 -1.06 -22.10
C GLU A 83 -18.49 -0.44 -20.76
N LEU A 84 -17.27 -0.76 -20.32
CA LEU A 84 -16.68 -0.23 -19.09
C LEU A 84 -16.01 1.12 -19.35
N ASN A 85 -16.12 2.07 -18.40
CA ASN A 85 -15.41 3.36 -18.51
C ASN A 85 -13.99 3.26 -17.94
N ASP A 86 -13.22 2.30 -18.42
CA ASP A 86 -11.83 2.05 -18.05
C ASP A 86 -10.84 2.43 -19.17
N CYS A 87 -11.26 3.36 -20.05
CA CYS A 87 -10.42 3.91 -21.12
C CYS A 87 -9.03 4.37 -20.65
N TRP A 88 -8.90 4.76 -19.39
CA TRP A 88 -7.64 5.11 -18.73
C TRP A 88 -6.66 3.93 -18.66
N PHE A 89 -7.14 2.72 -18.35
CA PHE A 89 -6.36 1.49 -18.32
C PHE A 89 -5.97 1.06 -19.73
N LEU A 90 -6.94 1.06 -20.66
CA LEU A 90 -6.72 0.69 -22.06
C LEU A 90 -5.71 1.62 -22.74
N SER A 91 -5.76 2.92 -22.42
CA SER A 91 -4.81 3.92 -22.92
C SER A 91 -3.38 3.61 -22.47
N ALA A 92 -3.18 3.32 -21.18
CA ALA A 92 -1.88 2.93 -20.67
C ALA A 92 -1.39 1.61 -21.29
N LEU A 93 -2.28 0.64 -21.51
CA LEU A 93 -1.96 -0.64 -22.13
C LEU A 93 -1.54 -0.47 -23.60
N ALA A 94 -2.21 0.45 -24.31
CA ALA A 94 -1.85 0.85 -25.67
C ALA A 94 -0.41 1.33 -25.76
N SER A 95 -0.05 2.28 -24.89
CA SER A 95 1.31 2.82 -24.82
C SER A 95 2.31 1.72 -24.48
N LEU A 96 1.97 0.84 -23.53
CA LEU A 96 2.82 -0.29 -23.14
C LEU A 96 3.07 -1.25 -24.31
N SER A 97 2.10 -1.45 -25.20
CA SER A 97 2.24 -2.35 -26.35
C SER A 97 3.33 -1.92 -27.34
N LEU A 98 3.71 -0.64 -27.32
CA LEU A 98 4.85 -0.11 -28.09
C LEU A 98 6.20 -0.49 -27.48
N HIS A 99 6.23 -0.96 -26.23
CA HIS A 99 7.42 -1.31 -25.47
C HIS A 99 7.42 -2.80 -25.09
N ARG A 100 7.77 -3.65 -26.06
CA ARG A 100 7.73 -5.13 -25.93
C ARG A 100 8.33 -5.67 -24.62
N PRO A 101 9.52 -5.26 -24.15
CA PRO A 101 10.06 -5.81 -22.90
C PRO A 101 9.20 -5.51 -21.66
N LEU A 102 8.59 -4.32 -21.60
CA LEU A 102 7.70 -3.95 -20.50
C LEU A 102 6.38 -4.72 -20.59
N LEU A 103 5.86 -4.89 -21.81
CA LEU A 103 4.65 -5.69 -22.04
C LEU A 103 4.86 -7.15 -21.67
N GLU A 104 5.99 -7.77 -22.03
CA GLU A 104 6.31 -9.16 -21.71
C GLU A 104 6.48 -9.39 -20.20
N ASN A 105 6.83 -8.35 -19.44
CA ASN A 105 6.84 -8.44 -17.98
C ASN A 105 5.41 -8.51 -17.42
N VAL A 106 4.47 -7.75 -17.97
CA VAL A 106 3.04 -7.76 -17.57
C VAL A 106 2.29 -8.98 -18.09
N VAL A 107 2.60 -9.39 -19.32
CA VAL A 107 2.00 -10.51 -20.05
C VAL A 107 3.10 -11.55 -20.33
N PRO A 108 3.39 -12.46 -19.38
CA PRO A 108 4.39 -13.49 -19.56
C PRO A 108 4.18 -14.31 -20.83
N THR A 109 5.27 -14.60 -21.54
CA THR A 109 5.28 -15.41 -22.76
C THR A 109 5.01 -16.90 -22.46
N GLY A 110 4.63 -17.67 -23.48
CA GLY A 110 4.41 -19.12 -23.38
C GLY A 110 2.95 -19.54 -23.05
N GLN A 111 2.09 -18.60 -22.69
CA GLN A 111 0.66 -18.85 -22.49
C GLN A 111 -0.06 -19.10 -23.82
N ASN A 112 -0.94 -20.10 -23.86
CA ASN A 112 -1.65 -20.48 -25.09
C ASN A 112 -2.91 -21.31 -24.80
N PHE A 113 -3.77 -21.50 -25.82
CA PHE A 113 -5.01 -22.29 -25.71
C PHE A 113 -4.92 -23.71 -26.27
N HIS A 114 -3.75 -24.16 -26.77
CA HIS A 114 -3.63 -25.44 -27.47
C HIS A 114 -2.80 -26.44 -26.66
N LYS A 115 -1.52 -26.14 -26.46
CA LYS A 115 -0.55 -26.97 -25.76
C LYS A 115 -0.64 -26.72 -24.25
N ASP A 116 -0.84 -27.78 -23.48
CA ASP A 116 -0.91 -27.76 -22.01
C ASP A 116 -1.98 -26.80 -21.46
N TYR A 117 -3.04 -26.57 -22.24
CA TYR A 117 -4.17 -25.72 -21.83
C TYR A 117 -4.90 -26.35 -20.64
N ASN A 118 -4.90 -25.63 -19.52
CA ASN A 118 -5.57 -26.01 -18.28
C ASN A 118 -6.59 -24.95 -17.82
N GLY A 119 -6.92 -23.98 -18.69
CA GLY A 119 -7.84 -22.88 -18.36
C GLY A 119 -7.30 -21.82 -17.40
N CYS A 120 -6.00 -21.84 -17.05
CA CYS A 120 -5.34 -20.86 -16.19
C CYS A 120 -4.43 -19.92 -17.00
N PHE A 121 -4.54 -18.63 -16.73
CA PHE A 121 -3.68 -17.59 -17.30
C PHE A 121 -3.09 -16.73 -16.18
N THR A 122 -1.92 -16.18 -16.44
CA THR A 122 -1.09 -15.49 -15.46
C THR A 122 -0.64 -14.15 -16.01
N PHE A 123 -0.78 -13.11 -15.20
CA PHE A 123 -0.32 -11.76 -15.49
C PHE A 123 0.47 -11.21 -14.32
N ARG A 124 1.26 -10.17 -14.54
CA ARG A 124 2.01 -9.51 -13.47
C ARG A 124 1.70 -8.03 -13.42
N PHE A 125 1.48 -7.52 -12.22
CA PHE A 125 1.28 -6.10 -11.99
C PHE A 125 2.17 -5.64 -10.85
N TRP A 126 2.82 -4.51 -11.02
CA TRP A 126 3.56 -3.87 -9.96
C TRP A 126 2.59 -3.33 -8.93
N GLN A 127 2.69 -3.73 -7.67
CA GLN A 127 1.91 -3.21 -6.55
C GLN A 127 2.84 -2.81 -5.42
N TYR A 128 2.91 -1.51 -5.17
CA TYR A 128 3.55 -0.92 -3.99
C TYR A 128 5.02 -1.32 -3.79
N GLY A 129 5.75 -1.65 -4.85
CA GLY A 129 7.16 -2.05 -4.79
C GLY A 129 7.44 -3.45 -5.29
N GLU A 130 6.40 -4.28 -5.42
CA GLU A 130 6.55 -5.69 -5.73
C GLU A 130 5.76 -6.07 -6.98
N TRP A 131 6.34 -6.93 -7.82
CA TRP A 131 5.62 -7.54 -8.93
C TRP A 131 4.75 -8.67 -8.42
N VAL A 132 3.43 -8.48 -8.47
CA VAL A 132 2.43 -9.44 -8.01
C VAL A 132 1.93 -10.25 -9.20
N GLU A 133 2.08 -11.57 -9.11
CA GLU A 133 1.53 -12.51 -10.07
C GLU A 133 0.03 -12.74 -9.80
N VAL A 134 -0.80 -12.49 -10.82
CA VAL A 134 -2.26 -12.66 -10.78
C VAL A 134 -2.65 -13.79 -11.72
N LYS A 135 -3.08 -14.91 -11.13
CA LYS A 135 -3.65 -16.05 -11.85
C LYS A 135 -5.15 -15.90 -11.98
N ILE A 136 -5.70 -16.17 -13.15
CA ILE A 136 -7.14 -16.15 -13.44
C ILE A 136 -7.54 -17.37 -14.28
N ASP A 137 -8.81 -17.74 -14.20
CA ASP A 137 -9.41 -18.60 -15.23
C ASP A 137 -9.79 -17.78 -16.48
N ASP A 138 -10.15 -18.44 -17.57
CA ASP A 138 -10.51 -17.80 -18.85
C ASP A 138 -12.00 -17.56 -19.06
N PHE A 139 -12.82 -17.62 -18.00
CA PHE A 139 -14.22 -17.20 -18.11
C PHE A 139 -14.31 -15.68 -18.30
N LEU A 140 -14.89 -15.23 -19.41
CA LEU A 140 -15.09 -13.83 -19.72
C LEU A 140 -16.58 -13.47 -19.74
N PRO A 141 -16.97 -12.26 -19.29
CA PRO A 141 -18.35 -11.78 -19.36
C PRO A 141 -18.80 -11.58 -20.81
N THR A 142 -19.90 -12.23 -21.19
CA THR A 142 -20.47 -12.14 -22.53
C THR A 142 -21.96 -11.81 -22.52
N GLN A 143 -22.41 -11.17 -23.59
CA GLN A 143 -23.82 -11.00 -23.91
C GLN A 143 -24.03 -11.34 -25.38
N LYS A 144 -24.95 -12.26 -25.68
CA LYS A 144 -25.18 -12.77 -27.05
C LYS A 144 -23.88 -13.24 -27.74
N ASP A 145 -23.04 -13.97 -27.01
CA ASP A 145 -21.75 -14.52 -27.48
C ASP A 145 -20.71 -13.47 -27.88
N GLN A 146 -20.87 -12.22 -27.44
CA GLN A 146 -19.89 -11.15 -27.60
C GLN A 146 -19.35 -10.73 -26.23
N LEU A 147 -18.05 -10.42 -26.18
CA LEU A 147 -17.42 -9.84 -25.00
C LEU A 147 -18.05 -8.49 -24.66
N VAL A 148 -18.37 -8.27 -23.39
CA VAL A 148 -19.00 -7.03 -22.91
C VAL A 148 -17.98 -5.93 -22.63
N TYR A 149 -16.79 -6.33 -22.17
CA TYR A 149 -15.71 -5.42 -21.81
C TYR A 149 -14.63 -5.38 -22.91
N LEU A 150 -13.35 -5.25 -22.55
CA LEU A 150 -12.26 -5.17 -23.52
C LEU A 150 -12.29 -6.36 -24.49
N ARG A 151 -12.05 -6.07 -25.77
CA ARG A 151 -11.92 -7.06 -26.86
C ARG A 151 -10.78 -6.70 -27.81
N SER A 152 -10.26 -7.70 -28.52
CA SER A 152 -9.39 -7.47 -29.68
C SER A 152 -10.23 -7.18 -30.93
N ALA A 153 -9.64 -6.47 -31.90
CA ALA A 153 -10.18 -6.39 -33.25
C ALA A 153 -10.24 -7.78 -33.92
N SER A 154 -9.32 -8.68 -33.55
CA SER A 154 -9.35 -10.09 -33.94
C SER A 154 -10.26 -10.87 -32.99
N ARG A 155 -11.28 -11.53 -33.53
CA ARG A 155 -12.21 -12.36 -32.74
C ARG A 155 -11.56 -13.61 -32.13
N GLU A 156 -10.41 -14.02 -32.65
CA GLU A 156 -9.67 -15.20 -32.18
C GLU A 156 -8.70 -14.88 -31.05
N GLU A 157 -8.49 -13.61 -30.69
CA GLU A 157 -7.44 -13.20 -29.76
C GLU A 157 -7.97 -12.77 -28.39
N PHE A 158 -7.35 -13.27 -27.31
CA PHE A 158 -7.89 -13.16 -25.95
C PHE A 158 -6.89 -12.70 -24.87
N TRP A 159 -5.64 -12.34 -25.19
CA TRP A 159 -4.70 -11.88 -24.14
C TRP A 159 -5.18 -10.61 -23.44
N SER A 160 -5.72 -9.64 -24.17
CA SER A 160 -6.09 -8.34 -23.63
C SER A 160 -7.39 -8.37 -22.81
N PRO A 161 -8.48 -9.10 -23.18
CA PRO A 161 -9.62 -9.28 -22.28
C PRO A 161 -9.24 -10.02 -20.99
N LEU A 162 -8.35 -10.99 -21.09
CA LEU A 162 -7.86 -11.73 -19.93
C LEU A 162 -6.98 -10.84 -19.03
N LEU A 163 -6.16 -9.95 -19.62
CA LEU A 163 -5.38 -8.98 -18.86
C LEU A 163 -6.30 -8.00 -18.10
N GLU A 164 -7.33 -7.47 -18.75
CA GLU A 164 -8.35 -6.62 -18.10
C GLU A 164 -9.02 -7.36 -16.93
N LYS A 165 -9.38 -8.64 -17.12
CA LYS A 165 -9.92 -9.48 -16.05
C LYS A 165 -8.94 -9.64 -14.88
N ALA A 166 -7.67 -9.90 -15.15
CA ALA A 166 -6.65 -10.04 -14.11
C ALA A 166 -6.47 -8.72 -13.34
N TYR A 167 -6.49 -7.58 -14.04
CA TYR A 167 -6.44 -6.27 -13.40
C TYR A 167 -7.71 -5.98 -12.58
N ALA A 168 -8.89 -6.35 -13.09
CA ALA A 168 -10.15 -6.29 -12.35
C ALA A 168 -10.09 -7.12 -11.07
N LYS A 169 -9.60 -8.37 -11.13
CA LYS A 169 -9.38 -9.22 -9.96
C LYS A 169 -8.47 -8.54 -8.94
N LEU A 170 -7.35 -7.97 -9.39
CA LEU A 170 -6.40 -7.28 -8.52
C LEU A 170 -7.04 -6.08 -7.80
N LYS A 171 -7.91 -5.33 -8.48
CA LYS A 171 -8.58 -4.14 -7.93
C LYS A 171 -9.88 -4.42 -7.18
N GLY A 172 -10.39 -5.65 -7.21
CA GLY A 172 -11.57 -6.08 -6.46
C GLY A 172 -12.85 -6.24 -7.28
N GLY A 173 -12.77 -6.20 -8.61
CA GLY A 173 -13.90 -6.38 -9.54
C GLY A 173 -13.84 -5.46 -10.75
N TYR A 174 -14.58 -5.79 -11.81
CA TYR A 174 -14.70 -4.95 -13.00
C TYR A 174 -15.23 -3.55 -12.67
N LEU A 175 -16.20 -3.44 -11.75
CA LEU A 175 -16.74 -2.15 -11.31
C LEU A 175 -15.68 -1.27 -10.64
N ALA A 176 -14.63 -1.84 -10.04
CA ALA A 176 -13.54 -1.08 -9.43
C ALA A 176 -12.62 -0.39 -10.46
N LEU A 177 -12.70 -0.79 -11.73
CA LEU A 177 -11.98 -0.16 -12.85
C LEU A 177 -12.74 1.02 -13.46
N ASN A 178 -14.02 1.20 -13.10
CA ASN A 178 -14.82 2.31 -13.59
C ASN A 178 -14.21 3.64 -13.14
N MET A 179 -13.84 4.46 -14.11
CA MET A 179 -13.15 5.74 -13.91
C MET A 179 -11.76 5.61 -13.25
N GLY A 180 -10.78 6.30 -13.82
CA GLY A 180 -9.42 6.31 -13.32
C GLY A 180 -8.51 7.20 -14.15
N PHE A 181 -7.22 7.12 -13.86
CA PHE A 181 -6.22 7.95 -14.51
C PHE A 181 -5.15 7.08 -15.16
N PRO A 182 -4.76 7.35 -16.42
CA PRO A 182 -3.82 6.46 -17.13
C PRO A 182 -2.48 6.31 -16.41
N HIS A 183 -1.98 7.37 -15.76
CA HIS A 183 -0.79 7.29 -14.91
C HIS A 183 -0.88 6.24 -13.79
N GLU A 184 -2.05 5.96 -13.22
CA GLU A 184 -2.18 4.87 -12.22
C GLU A 184 -1.94 3.49 -12.85
N ALA A 185 -2.44 3.27 -14.07
CA ALA A 185 -2.26 2.03 -14.81
C ALA A 185 -0.82 1.88 -15.30
N LEU A 186 -0.21 2.97 -15.79
CA LEU A 186 1.21 2.97 -16.19
C LEU A 186 2.11 2.53 -15.03
N VAL A 187 1.89 3.07 -13.83
CA VAL A 187 2.65 2.66 -12.65
C VAL A 187 2.42 1.19 -12.32
N ASP A 188 1.18 0.70 -12.40
CA ASP A 188 0.87 -0.72 -12.12
C ASP A 188 1.44 -1.68 -13.19
N MET A 189 1.73 -1.19 -14.40
CA MET A 189 2.26 -1.98 -15.52
C MET A 189 3.77 -1.81 -15.76
N THR A 190 4.41 -0.84 -15.12
CA THR A 190 5.84 -0.57 -15.33
C THR A 190 6.64 -0.53 -14.03
N GLY A 191 6.00 -0.26 -12.89
CA GLY A 191 6.67 0.08 -11.64
C GLY A 191 7.35 1.46 -11.63
N GLY A 192 7.21 2.24 -12.71
CA GLY A 192 7.77 3.58 -12.82
C GLY A 192 7.06 4.61 -11.91
N VAL A 193 7.54 5.85 -11.98
CA VAL A 193 6.94 7.02 -11.31
C VAL A 193 6.40 7.95 -12.39
N THR A 194 5.12 8.32 -12.31
CA THR A 194 4.50 9.13 -13.35
C THR A 194 4.20 10.56 -12.89
N GLU A 195 4.77 11.54 -13.60
CA GLU A 195 4.43 12.96 -13.47
C GLU A 195 3.34 13.36 -14.47
N VAL A 196 2.45 14.26 -14.07
CA VAL A 196 1.39 14.81 -14.94
C VAL A 196 1.62 16.30 -15.11
N PHE A 197 1.81 16.72 -16.35
CA PHE A 197 2.04 18.10 -16.75
C PHE A 197 0.82 18.66 -17.48
N SER A 198 0.52 19.93 -17.18
CA SER A 198 -0.28 20.75 -18.09
C SER A 198 0.64 21.25 -19.20
N VAL A 199 0.29 20.99 -20.46
CA VAL A 199 1.09 21.39 -21.63
C VAL A 199 1.30 22.90 -21.67
N ALA A 200 0.30 23.69 -21.23
CA ALA A 200 0.39 25.14 -21.09
C ALA A 200 1.48 25.61 -20.11
N ARG A 201 1.89 24.76 -19.15
CA ARG A 201 2.92 25.07 -18.14
C ARG A 201 4.27 24.44 -18.42
N LEU A 202 4.44 23.78 -19.57
CA LEU A 202 5.72 23.19 -19.95
C LEU A 202 6.78 24.28 -20.22
N PRO A 203 8.07 24.01 -19.97
CA PRO A 203 9.17 24.94 -20.23
C PRO A 203 9.19 25.46 -21.67
N SER A 204 9.62 26.71 -21.87
CA SER A 204 9.71 27.32 -23.20
C SER A 204 10.57 26.49 -24.16
N ASP A 205 11.74 26.03 -23.70
CA ASP A 205 12.56 25.04 -24.40
C ASP A 205 12.02 23.62 -24.16
N LEU A 206 10.92 23.30 -24.85
CA LEU A 206 10.28 22.00 -24.77
C LEU A 206 11.17 20.90 -25.36
N THR A 207 11.93 21.23 -26.42
CA THR A 207 12.77 20.28 -27.15
C THR A 207 13.84 19.69 -26.25
N SER A 208 14.66 20.53 -25.61
CA SER A 208 15.70 20.05 -24.69
C SER A 208 15.10 19.32 -23.47
N PHE A 209 13.91 19.72 -23.02
CA PHE A 209 13.20 19.02 -21.95
C PHE A 209 12.78 17.60 -22.36
N LEU A 210 12.11 17.45 -23.51
CA LEU A 210 11.67 16.15 -24.03
C LEU A 210 12.86 15.24 -24.40
N GLU A 211 13.92 15.80 -25.00
CA GLU A 211 15.14 15.04 -25.30
C GLU A 211 15.73 14.41 -24.03
N ARG A 212 15.81 15.17 -22.93
CA ARG A 212 16.32 14.65 -21.65
C ARG A 212 15.44 13.51 -21.12
N LEU A 213 14.12 13.62 -21.25
CA LEU A 213 13.18 12.58 -20.84
C LEU A 213 13.33 11.30 -21.70
N LEU A 214 13.38 11.44 -23.02
CA LEU A 214 13.52 10.33 -23.95
C LEU A 214 14.88 9.63 -23.83
N LYS A 215 15.97 10.38 -23.61
CA LYS A 215 17.31 9.84 -23.32
C LYS A 215 17.33 8.96 -22.05
N ARG A 216 16.44 9.23 -21.09
CA ARG A 216 16.22 8.41 -19.89
C ARG A 216 15.19 7.28 -20.09
N SER A 217 14.73 7.05 -21.32
CA SER A 217 13.68 6.07 -21.66
C SER A 217 12.36 6.29 -20.91
N ALA A 218 12.04 7.54 -20.57
CA ALA A 218 10.72 7.85 -20.03
C ALA A 218 9.63 7.53 -21.07
N LEU A 219 8.51 6.96 -20.62
CA LEU A 219 7.33 6.79 -21.47
C LEU A 219 6.53 8.09 -21.41
N ILE A 220 6.32 8.72 -22.55
CA ILE A 220 5.62 10.01 -22.62
C ILE A 220 4.30 9.82 -23.35
N ASN A 221 3.21 10.13 -22.66
CA ASN A 221 1.88 10.16 -23.25
C ASN A 221 1.34 11.59 -23.25
N CYS A 222 0.49 11.90 -24.23
CA CYS A 222 -0.22 13.16 -24.30
C CYS A 222 -1.69 12.94 -24.67
N ALA A 223 -2.56 13.86 -24.27
CA ALA A 223 -3.99 13.75 -24.56
C ALA A 223 -4.60 15.13 -24.80
N ASN A 224 -5.57 15.17 -25.72
CA ASN A 224 -6.53 16.25 -25.84
C ASN A 224 -7.81 15.91 -25.07
N SER A 225 -8.32 16.82 -24.27
CA SER A 225 -9.43 16.64 -23.33
C SER A 225 -10.64 17.55 -23.60
N GLN A 226 -10.59 18.41 -24.61
CA GLN A 226 -11.56 19.50 -24.82
C GLN A 226 -12.86 19.08 -25.53
N GLY A 227 -12.87 18.00 -26.31
CA GLY A 227 -14.04 17.56 -27.09
C GLY A 227 -14.79 16.34 -26.54
N GLN A 228 -15.71 15.81 -27.35
CA GLN A 228 -16.46 14.58 -27.04
C GLN A 228 -15.61 13.34 -27.30
N LEU A 229 -15.95 12.24 -26.65
CA LEU A 229 -15.24 10.96 -26.82
C LEU A 229 -15.35 10.49 -28.29
N GLU A 230 -14.25 9.97 -28.85
CA GLU A 230 -14.18 9.44 -30.22
C GLU A 230 -14.45 10.44 -31.35
N GLU A 231 -14.49 11.75 -31.06
CA GLU A 231 -14.47 12.81 -32.07
C GLU A 231 -13.04 13.30 -32.32
N LYS A 232 -12.76 13.80 -33.54
CA LYS A 232 -11.49 14.45 -33.89
C LYS A 232 -11.67 15.94 -34.11
N ASN A 233 -10.63 16.71 -33.84
CA ASN A 233 -10.60 18.12 -34.22
C ASN A 233 -10.40 18.29 -35.74
N GLU A 234 -10.37 19.54 -36.20
CA GLU A 234 -10.22 19.89 -37.62
C GLU A 234 -8.88 19.45 -38.24
N PHE A 235 -7.90 19.04 -37.43
CA PHE A 235 -6.57 18.60 -37.85
C PHE A 235 -6.31 17.11 -37.56
N GLY A 236 -7.34 16.32 -37.25
CA GLY A 236 -7.22 14.88 -37.08
C GLY A 236 -6.87 14.38 -35.67
N ILE A 237 -6.68 15.26 -34.68
CA ILE A 237 -6.40 14.86 -33.29
C ILE A 237 -7.69 14.44 -32.58
N MET A 238 -7.70 13.22 -32.07
CA MET A 238 -8.81 12.62 -31.33
C MET A 238 -8.92 13.22 -29.93
N PHE A 239 -10.14 13.56 -29.53
CA PHE A 239 -10.47 14.00 -28.19
C PHE A 239 -10.62 12.82 -27.22
N ARG A 240 -10.24 13.08 -25.96
CA ARG A 240 -10.27 12.12 -24.84
C ARG A 240 -9.55 10.81 -25.15
N HIS A 241 -8.47 10.91 -25.92
CA HIS A 241 -7.67 9.81 -26.41
C HIS A 241 -6.20 10.04 -26.08
N ALA A 242 -5.51 8.96 -25.73
CA ALA A 242 -4.09 9.01 -25.40
C ALA A 242 -3.25 8.74 -26.66
N TYR A 243 -2.24 9.57 -26.83
CA TYR A 243 -1.18 9.46 -27.81
C TYR A 243 0.15 9.24 -27.09
N SER A 244 1.11 8.62 -27.78
CA SER A 244 2.49 8.48 -27.27
C SER A 244 3.40 9.45 -27.99
N LEU A 245 4.24 10.18 -27.25
CA LEU A 245 5.29 11.01 -27.83
C LEU A 245 6.56 10.15 -27.96
N THR A 246 6.97 9.89 -29.20
CA THR A 246 8.01 8.92 -29.53
C THR A 246 9.32 9.56 -29.98
N GLY A 247 9.32 10.87 -30.24
CA GLY A 247 10.51 11.57 -30.72
C GLY A 247 10.39 13.09 -30.61
N VAL A 248 11.54 13.75 -30.65
CA VAL A 248 11.65 15.20 -30.74
C VAL A 248 12.93 15.55 -31.48
N GLU A 249 12.87 16.47 -32.43
CA GLU A 249 13.97 16.75 -33.34
C GLU A 249 14.03 18.22 -33.75
N LYS A 250 15.26 18.74 -33.90
CA LYS A 250 15.52 20.04 -34.54
C LYS A 250 15.83 19.80 -36.02
N VAL A 251 14.87 20.11 -36.88
CA VAL A 251 14.94 19.83 -38.32
C VAL A 251 15.42 21.05 -39.08
N LYS A 252 16.46 20.88 -39.90
CA LYS A 252 16.95 21.94 -40.79
C LYS A 252 16.10 21.98 -42.04
N THR A 253 15.58 23.16 -42.35
CA THR A 253 14.83 23.47 -43.56
C THR A 253 15.58 24.53 -44.37
N GLU A 254 15.16 24.78 -45.61
CA GLU A 254 15.66 25.88 -46.44
C GLU A 254 15.49 27.27 -45.79
N HIS A 255 14.59 27.42 -44.82
CA HIS A 255 14.23 28.69 -44.18
C HIS A 255 14.69 28.82 -42.73
N GLY A 256 15.36 27.82 -42.18
CA GLY A 256 15.86 27.83 -40.81
C GLY A 256 15.75 26.49 -40.12
N VAL A 257 15.83 26.49 -38.79
CA VAL A 257 15.65 25.29 -37.97
C VAL A 257 14.25 25.33 -37.38
N VAL A 258 13.51 24.22 -37.50
CA VAL A 258 12.18 24.03 -36.93
C VAL A 258 12.22 22.90 -35.91
N GLU A 259 11.54 23.09 -34.78
CA GLU A 259 11.44 22.08 -33.73
C GLU A 259 10.16 21.27 -33.90
N LEU A 260 10.31 19.96 -34.09
CA LEU A 260 9.21 19.02 -34.32
C LEU A 260 9.15 17.97 -33.22
N VAL A 261 7.94 17.53 -32.90
CA VAL A 261 7.68 16.37 -32.05
C VAL A 261 7.05 15.27 -32.89
N ARG A 262 7.44 14.02 -32.62
CA ARG A 262 6.85 12.82 -33.21
C ARG A 262 5.84 12.24 -32.23
N VAL A 263 4.59 12.14 -32.67
CA VAL A 263 3.46 11.70 -31.87
C VAL A 263 2.82 10.52 -32.57
N ARG A 264 2.42 9.52 -31.80
CA ARG A 264 1.82 8.29 -32.32
C ARG A 264 0.43 8.09 -31.74
N ASN A 265 -0.54 8.03 -32.64
CA ASN A 265 -1.84 7.47 -32.37
C ASN A 265 -1.68 5.95 -32.23
N PRO A 266 -2.00 5.38 -31.07
CA PRO A 266 -1.79 3.96 -30.88
C PRO A 266 -2.74 3.11 -31.76
N TRP A 267 -3.82 3.69 -32.32
CA TRP A 267 -4.69 3.00 -33.31
C TRP A 267 -3.99 2.64 -34.63
N GLY A 268 -2.79 3.16 -34.88
CA GLY A 268 -2.08 2.88 -36.12
C GLY A 268 -2.72 3.49 -37.36
N ARG A 269 -3.62 4.47 -37.18
CA ARG A 269 -4.39 5.21 -38.18
C ARG A 269 -5.00 6.45 -37.54
N VAL A 270 -5.56 7.33 -38.35
CA VAL A 270 -6.06 8.66 -37.98
C VAL A 270 -4.92 9.52 -37.44
N GLU A 271 -4.24 10.16 -38.38
CA GLU A 271 -3.08 11.00 -38.14
C GLU A 271 -3.39 12.50 -38.17
N TRP A 272 -2.37 13.29 -37.88
CA TRP A 272 -2.37 14.74 -38.02
C TRP A 272 -2.50 15.15 -39.49
N GLU A 273 -3.49 16.00 -39.77
CA GLU A 273 -3.81 16.51 -41.12
C GLU A 273 -3.29 17.96 -41.32
N GLY A 274 -2.60 18.53 -40.33
CA GLY A 274 -2.06 19.89 -40.38
C GLY A 274 -0.65 20.02 -40.99
N PRO A 275 0.05 21.14 -40.76
CA PRO A 275 1.44 21.35 -41.19
C PRO A 275 2.36 20.23 -40.70
N TRP A 276 3.29 19.78 -41.54
CA TRP A 276 4.18 18.63 -41.27
C TRP A 276 3.51 17.25 -41.30
N SER A 277 2.24 17.14 -41.67
CA SER A 277 1.58 15.85 -41.90
C SER A 277 2.32 14.95 -42.89
N ASP A 278 2.28 13.65 -42.66
CA ASP A 278 3.15 12.69 -43.33
C ASP A 278 2.79 12.49 -44.80
N LEU A 279 1.49 12.49 -45.14
CA LEU A 279 0.96 12.29 -46.50
C LEU A 279 0.80 13.58 -47.30
N SER A 280 0.40 14.69 -46.65
CA SER A 280 -0.03 15.92 -47.32
C SER A 280 0.78 17.17 -46.98
N GLY A 281 1.76 17.08 -46.06
CA GLY A 281 2.52 18.24 -45.58
C GLY A 281 3.51 18.78 -46.62
N PRO A 282 3.28 19.96 -47.23
CA PRO A 282 4.21 20.54 -48.20
C PRO A 282 5.52 21.01 -47.56
N GLU A 283 5.56 21.22 -46.23
CA GLU A 283 6.72 21.69 -45.48
C GLU A 283 7.91 20.75 -45.61
N TRP A 284 7.65 19.45 -45.71
CA TRP A 284 8.70 18.46 -45.94
C TRP A 284 9.46 18.64 -47.25
N GLY A 285 8.85 19.30 -48.26
CA GLY A 285 9.55 19.67 -49.49
C GLY A 285 10.71 20.64 -49.27
N GLN A 286 10.75 21.32 -48.12
CA GLN A 286 11.80 22.25 -47.70
C GLN A 286 12.92 21.56 -46.91
N VAL A 287 12.84 20.24 -46.69
CA VAL A 287 13.80 19.45 -45.91
C VAL A 287 14.56 18.52 -46.86
N SER A 288 15.89 18.52 -46.81
CA SER A 288 16.71 17.67 -47.67
C SER A 288 16.45 16.18 -47.42
N ASP A 289 16.62 15.34 -48.44
CA ASP A 289 16.44 13.88 -48.34
C ASP A 289 17.33 13.25 -47.25
N GLU A 290 18.51 13.81 -47.01
CA GLU A 290 19.42 13.36 -45.94
C GLU A 290 18.82 13.64 -44.56
N GLU A 291 18.24 14.81 -44.37
CA GLU A 291 17.66 15.23 -43.10
C GLU A 291 16.32 14.51 -42.84
N GLN A 292 15.52 14.24 -43.87
CA GLN A 292 14.32 13.40 -43.78
C GLN A 292 14.65 11.95 -43.37
N LYS A 293 15.74 11.38 -43.89
CA LYS A 293 16.23 10.06 -43.46
C LYS A 293 16.73 10.09 -42.02
N ARG A 294 17.40 11.17 -41.61
CA ARG A 294 17.91 11.33 -40.23
C ARG A 294 16.78 11.31 -39.20
N VAL A 295 15.66 11.97 -39.50
CA VAL A 295 14.47 11.99 -38.62
C VAL A 295 13.56 10.79 -38.81
N GLU A 296 13.98 9.79 -39.60
CA GLU A 296 13.21 8.57 -39.86
C GLU A 296 11.78 8.87 -40.35
N ARG A 297 11.62 9.86 -41.24
CA ARG A 297 10.31 10.20 -41.79
C ARG A 297 9.73 8.99 -42.53
N VAL A 298 8.54 8.58 -42.13
CA VAL A 298 7.72 7.60 -42.84
C VAL A 298 6.56 8.36 -43.49
N SER A 299 6.16 7.98 -44.70
CA SER A 299 5.02 8.61 -45.40
C SER A 299 4.00 7.54 -45.71
N VAL A 300 3.40 7.00 -44.66
CA VAL A 300 2.37 5.96 -44.68
C VAL A 300 1.39 6.22 -43.55
N GLU A 301 0.16 5.73 -43.69
CA GLU A 301 -0.82 5.76 -42.59
C GLU A 301 -0.49 4.64 -41.58
N ASP A 302 0.30 4.93 -40.56
CA ASP A 302 0.66 4.03 -39.46
C ASP A 302 0.37 4.61 -38.07
N GLY A 303 -0.32 5.75 -38.02
CA GLY A 303 -0.72 6.48 -36.82
C GLY A 303 0.39 7.34 -36.23
N GLU A 304 1.64 7.23 -36.68
CA GLU A 304 2.74 8.10 -36.25
C GLU A 304 2.86 9.29 -37.19
N PHE A 305 3.10 10.47 -36.64
CA PHE A 305 3.21 11.70 -37.42
C PHE A 305 4.12 12.71 -36.72
N TRP A 306 4.65 13.63 -37.52
CA TRP A 306 5.35 14.80 -37.00
C TRP A 306 4.44 16.03 -36.95
N MET A 307 4.66 16.87 -35.94
CA MET A 307 4.03 18.19 -35.85
C MET A 307 4.97 19.18 -35.19
N SER A 308 4.71 20.47 -35.38
CA SER A 308 5.53 21.51 -34.75
C SER A 308 5.28 21.59 -33.24
N VAL A 309 6.29 22.02 -32.47
CA VAL A 309 6.13 22.30 -31.02
C VAL A 309 4.98 23.29 -30.72
N PRO A 310 4.80 24.39 -31.49
CA PRO A 310 3.63 25.26 -31.35
C PRO A 310 2.29 24.53 -31.55
N ASP A 311 2.17 23.70 -32.60
CA ASP A 311 0.94 22.96 -32.86
C ASP A 311 0.67 21.94 -31.74
N PHE A 312 1.70 21.27 -31.24
CA PHE A 312 1.57 20.36 -30.09
C PHE A 312 0.99 21.08 -28.86
N ARG A 313 1.48 22.29 -28.56
CA ARG A 313 0.98 23.10 -27.44
C ARG A 313 -0.46 23.55 -27.61
N GLN A 314 -0.91 23.72 -28.85
CA GLN A 314 -2.28 24.13 -29.17
C GLN A 314 -3.27 22.95 -29.16
N ASN A 315 -2.80 21.75 -29.52
CA ASN A 315 -3.65 20.58 -29.73
C ASN A 315 -3.65 19.57 -28.57
N PHE A 316 -2.77 19.70 -27.59
CA PHE A 316 -2.72 18.83 -26.41
C PHE A 316 -2.73 19.66 -25.12
N GLU A 317 -3.50 19.27 -24.10
CA GLU A 317 -3.53 19.98 -22.81
C GLU A 317 -2.80 19.25 -21.68
N MET A 318 -2.67 17.93 -21.79
CA MET A 318 -2.07 17.07 -20.78
C MET A 318 -0.93 16.26 -21.35
N MET A 319 0.16 16.14 -20.58
CA MET A 319 1.27 15.24 -20.86
C MET A 319 1.60 14.45 -19.59
N GLU A 320 1.66 13.13 -19.70
CA GLU A 320 2.04 12.22 -18.62
C GLU A 320 3.41 11.61 -18.93
N VAL A 321 4.33 11.69 -17.98
CA VAL A 321 5.71 11.20 -18.14
C VAL A 321 5.97 10.12 -17.11
N CYS A 322 6.06 8.87 -17.55
CA CYS A 322 6.42 7.74 -16.70
C CYS A 322 7.94 7.55 -16.70
N HIS A 323 8.56 7.90 -15.59
CA HIS A 323 9.98 7.70 -15.32
C HIS A 323 10.25 6.26 -14.93
N LEU A 324 11.09 5.59 -15.71
CA LEU A 324 11.54 4.24 -15.44
C LEU A 324 12.85 4.27 -14.65
N SER A 325 12.99 3.34 -13.70
CA SER A 325 14.23 3.15 -12.95
C SER A 325 15.06 2.00 -13.52
N ASP A 326 16.29 1.89 -13.01
CA ASP A 326 17.18 0.74 -13.17
C ASP A 326 16.48 -0.60 -12.89
N ASP A 327 15.70 -0.68 -11.81
CA ASP A 327 14.93 -1.89 -11.46
C ASP A 327 13.89 -2.30 -12.52
N THR A 328 13.37 -1.35 -13.30
CA THR A 328 12.36 -1.61 -14.34
C THR A 328 13.00 -2.07 -15.65
N LEU A 329 14.21 -1.60 -15.97
CA LEU A 329 14.86 -1.82 -17.25
C LEU A 329 15.93 -2.91 -17.11
N SER A 330 15.60 -4.14 -17.51
CA SER A 330 16.46 -5.32 -17.37
C SER A 330 17.79 -5.25 -18.14
N GLU A 331 17.95 -4.32 -19.08
CA GLU A 331 19.19 -4.12 -19.84
C GLU A 331 19.55 -2.63 -19.93
N PRO A 332 20.55 -2.16 -19.15
CA PRO A 332 21.12 -0.83 -19.36
C PRO A 332 21.93 -0.83 -20.66
N THR A 333 21.34 -0.36 -21.75
CA THR A 333 22.11 -0.07 -22.97
C THR A 333 23.01 1.15 -22.73
N ALA A 334 24.22 1.17 -23.30
CA ALA A 334 25.23 2.22 -23.10
C ALA A 334 24.77 3.67 -23.38
N THR A 335 23.64 3.86 -24.06
CA THR A 335 23.05 5.17 -24.38
C THR A 335 21.95 5.64 -23.42
N LYS A 336 21.44 4.77 -22.54
CA LYS A 336 20.29 5.06 -21.67
C LYS A 336 20.72 5.17 -20.21
N ARG A 337 20.42 6.29 -19.58
CA ARG A 337 20.73 6.57 -18.16
C ARG A 337 19.42 6.54 -17.33
N PRO A 338 18.97 5.36 -16.86
CA PRO A 338 17.76 5.28 -16.07
C PRO A 338 17.93 5.98 -14.72
N TRP A 339 16.81 6.28 -14.06
CA TRP A 339 16.84 6.80 -12.70
C TRP A 339 17.32 5.73 -11.72
N HIS A 340 18.14 6.12 -10.74
CA HIS A 340 18.33 5.28 -9.57
C HIS A 340 17.15 5.49 -8.62
N CYS A 341 16.48 4.41 -8.23
CA CYS A 341 15.31 4.49 -7.35
C CYS A 341 15.60 3.91 -5.96
N THR A 342 15.31 4.68 -4.92
CA THR A 342 15.25 4.17 -3.54
C THR A 342 13.81 4.17 -3.06
N MET A 343 13.40 3.10 -2.38
CA MET A 343 12.01 2.87 -1.99
C MET A 343 11.89 2.54 -0.51
N HIS A 344 10.93 3.19 0.14
CA HIS A 344 10.64 3.00 1.56
C HIS A 344 9.15 2.77 1.80
N HIS A 345 8.83 1.73 2.55
CA HIS A 345 7.47 1.53 3.05
C HIS A 345 7.32 2.25 4.38
N GLY A 346 6.21 2.96 4.55
CA GLY A 346 5.89 3.65 5.80
C GLY A 346 4.42 3.53 6.16
N LYS A 347 4.11 3.94 7.39
CA LYS A 347 2.75 3.98 7.91
C LYS A 347 2.54 5.28 8.70
N TRP A 348 1.34 5.84 8.59
CA TRP A 348 0.81 6.78 9.57
C TRP A 348 -0.04 5.97 10.54
N VAL A 349 0.41 5.89 11.79
CA VAL A 349 -0.29 5.21 12.87
C VAL A 349 -0.94 6.26 13.76
N CYS A 350 -2.23 6.08 14.05
CA CYS A 350 -2.99 7.00 14.89
C CYS A 350 -2.25 7.25 16.22
N LEU A 351 -2.19 8.51 16.64
CA LEU A 351 -1.53 8.97 17.88
C LEU A 351 0.00 8.82 17.95
N LEU A 352 0.63 8.13 17.01
CA LEU A 352 2.07 7.87 17.01
C LEU A 352 2.79 8.64 15.90
N SER A 353 2.50 8.27 14.65
CA SER A 353 3.18 8.75 13.45
C SER A 353 2.23 9.48 12.49
N ALA A 354 0.92 9.50 12.75
CA ALA A 354 -0.05 10.32 12.04
C ALA A 354 -0.08 11.76 12.58
N GLY A 355 1.02 12.49 12.43
CA GLY A 355 1.21 13.83 13.00
C GLY A 355 0.38 14.94 12.35
N GLY A 356 -0.15 14.71 11.15
CA GLY A 356 -0.92 15.70 10.39
C GLY A 356 -0.04 16.85 9.89
N PRO A 357 -0.60 18.04 9.61
CA PRO A 357 0.13 19.16 9.01
C PRO A 357 0.92 20.01 10.03
N PRO A 358 1.84 20.90 9.58
CA PRO A 358 2.70 21.74 10.43
C PRO A 358 1.96 22.52 11.53
N GLN A 359 0.72 22.93 11.29
CA GLN A 359 -0.08 23.74 12.22
C GLN A 359 -0.58 22.96 13.45
N GLY A 360 -0.53 21.62 13.45
CA GLY A 360 -1.12 20.75 14.47
C GLY A 360 -0.25 20.45 15.70
N GLY A 361 0.97 20.99 15.78
CA GLY A 361 1.91 20.77 16.90
C GLY A 361 2.49 19.34 17.00
N ARG A 362 2.03 18.42 16.16
CA ARG A 362 2.47 17.01 16.07
C ARG A 362 3.21 16.68 14.79
N PHE A 363 3.44 17.67 13.93
CA PHE A 363 4.05 17.50 12.62
C PHE A 363 5.37 16.72 12.64
N TRP A 364 6.20 16.98 13.67
CA TRP A 364 7.48 16.31 13.87
C TRP A 364 7.37 14.80 14.08
N GLN A 365 6.19 14.30 14.47
CA GLN A 365 5.92 12.88 14.70
C GLN A 365 5.69 12.10 13.41
N ASN A 366 5.37 12.78 12.29
CA ASN A 366 5.29 12.12 10.99
C ASN A 366 6.61 11.40 10.66
N PRO A 367 6.58 10.30 9.88
CA PRO A 367 7.79 9.66 9.40
C PRO A 367 8.71 10.67 8.72
N GLN A 368 10.02 10.55 8.93
CA GLN A 368 11.02 11.42 8.32
C GLN A 368 12.06 10.58 7.58
N PHE A 369 12.55 11.08 6.45
CA PHE A 369 13.54 10.39 5.61
C PHE A 369 14.68 11.34 5.27
N ASN A 370 15.91 10.93 5.53
CA ASN A 370 17.11 11.69 5.22
C ASN A 370 17.52 11.46 3.77
N LEU A 371 17.34 12.49 2.94
CA LEU A 371 17.83 12.54 1.57
C LEU A 371 19.25 13.13 1.56
N THR A 372 20.20 12.39 0.98
CA THR A 372 21.58 12.84 0.81
C THR A 372 21.90 13.01 -0.67
N LEU A 373 22.20 14.24 -1.07
CA LEU A 373 22.57 14.63 -2.42
C LEU A 373 24.07 14.94 -2.43
N LEU A 374 24.86 14.17 -3.16
CA LEU A 374 26.33 14.26 -3.16
C LEU A 374 26.90 14.79 -4.48
N GLU A 375 26.41 14.27 -5.60
CA GLU A 375 26.92 14.57 -6.94
C GLU A 375 25.85 15.31 -7.76
N GLU A 376 26.31 16.38 -8.41
CA GLU A 376 25.55 17.27 -9.29
C GLU A 376 25.23 16.56 -10.62
N ASP A 377 24.20 17.01 -11.32
CA ASP A 377 23.80 16.39 -12.58
C ASP A 377 24.84 16.64 -13.69
N ASP A 378 24.94 15.73 -14.66
CA ASP A 378 25.82 15.91 -15.84
C ASP A 378 25.19 16.88 -16.87
N ASP A 379 24.58 17.97 -16.43
CA ASP A 379 23.98 18.98 -17.30
C ASP A 379 24.95 20.17 -17.47
N PRO A 380 25.70 20.25 -18.57
CA PRO A 380 26.64 21.35 -18.80
C PRO A 380 25.94 22.70 -18.99
N SER A 381 24.61 22.71 -19.11
CA SER A 381 23.78 23.91 -19.19
C SER A 381 23.21 24.35 -17.85
N ASP A 382 23.38 23.58 -16.77
CA ASP A 382 22.97 23.97 -15.41
C ASP A 382 24.05 24.87 -14.77
N PRO A 383 23.81 26.19 -14.64
CA PRO A 383 24.77 27.09 -14.01
C PRO A 383 24.80 26.97 -12.48
N GLU A 384 23.76 26.36 -11.89
CA GLU A 384 23.59 26.27 -10.44
C GLU A 384 24.19 25.00 -9.84
N LEU A 385 24.64 24.06 -10.68
CA LEU A 385 25.32 22.84 -10.27
C LEU A 385 24.47 22.07 -9.24
N THR A 386 23.28 21.69 -9.67
CA THR A 386 22.25 21.10 -8.80
C THR A 386 22.07 19.60 -9.00
N CYS A 387 21.44 18.94 -8.04
CA CYS A 387 21.03 17.54 -8.13
C CYS A 387 19.53 17.45 -8.37
N THR A 388 19.12 16.95 -9.54
CA THR A 388 17.70 16.72 -9.87
C THR A 388 17.22 15.41 -9.27
N PHE A 389 16.01 15.45 -8.70
CA PHE A 389 15.37 14.27 -8.15
C PHE A 389 13.84 14.37 -8.24
N LEU A 390 13.18 13.21 -8.12
CA LEU A 390 11.74 13.08 -7.94
C LEU A 390 11.46 12.39 -6.60
N VAL A 391 10.53 12.93 -5.82
CA VAL A 391 9.99 12.28 -4.62
C VAL A 391 8.53 11.93 -4.89
N ALA A 392 8.22 10.64 -4.96
CA ALA A 392 6.88 10.13 -5.18
C ALA A 392 6.33 9.47 -3.90
N LEU A 393 5.22 9.98 -3.39
CA LEU A 393 4.53 9.47 -2.21
C LEU A 393 3.20 8.84 -2.64
N MET A 394 3.10 7.51 -2.50
CA MET A 394 1.93 6.72 -2.88
C MET A 394 1.21 6.15 -1.66
N GLN A 395 -0.10 6.41 -1.53
CA GLN A 395 -0.95 5.72 -0.56
C GLN A 395 -1.36 4.32 -1.06
N LYS A 396 -1.44 3.35 -0.13
CA LYS A 396 -1.86 1.99 -0.46
C LYS A 396 -3.37 1.79 -0.40
N HIS A 397 -3.84 0.78 -1.12
CA HIS A 397 -5.19 0.18 -1.05
C HIS A 397 -6.39 1.07 -1.44
N LYS A 398 -6.18 2.26 -2.02
CA LYS A 398 -7.25 3.18 -2.44
C LYS A 398 -8.42 2.53 -3.20
N ARG A 399 -8.17 1.69 -4.23
CA ARG A 399 -9.24 1.02 -4.99
C ARG A 399 -9.83 -0.20 -4.27
N ARG A 400 -9.02 -0.99 -3.59
CA ARG A 400 -9.44 -2.28 -2.99
C ARG A 400 -10.21 -2.11 -1.69
N THR A 401 -9.82 -1.15 -0.86
CA THR A 401 -10.43 -0.91 0.46
C THR A 401 -11.04 0.49 0.61
N GLY A 402 -10.97 1.33 -0.43
CA GLY A 402 -11.58 2.66 -0.41
C GLY A 402 -10.81 3.71 0.40
N VAL A 403 -9.54 3.46 0.75
CA VAL A 403 -8.69 4.43 1.47
C VAL A 403 -8.58 5.72 0.66
N GLN A 404 -8.93 6.84 1.27
CA GLN A 404 -8.86 8.17 0.65
C GLN A 404 -8.15 9.15 1.56
N LEU A 405 -6.82 9.19 1.45
CA LEU A 405 -5.99 10.16 2.14
C LEU A 405 -5.69 11.34 1.22
N ASN A 406 -5.68 12.53 1.81
CA ASN A 406 -5.20 13.74 1.19
C ASN A 406 -3.73 13.90 1.55
N LEU A 407 -2.84 13.71 0.57
CA LEU A 407 -1.40 13.61 0.79
C LEU A 407 -0.70 14.95 0.54
N ASN A 408 0.35 15.22 1.32
CA ASN A 408 1.32 16.28 1.07
C ASN A 408 2.71 15.82 1.55
N LEU A 409 3.75 16.48 1.05
CA LEU A 409 5.13 16.21 1.43
C LEU A 409 5.92 17.52 1.46
N HIS A 410 6.75 17.67 2.50
CA HIS A 410 7.67 18.79 2.65
C HIS A 410 9.11 18.27 2.68
N ILE A 411 10.03 19.06 2.13
CA ILE A 411 11.47 18.82 2.19
C ILE A 411 12.11 19.99 2.93
N TYR A 412 12.93 19.68 3.93
CA TYR A 412 13.66 20.66 4.74
C TYR A 412 15.17 20.46 4.56
N LYS A 413 15.96 21.52 4.71
CA LYS A 413 17.42 21.40 4.78
C LYS A 413 17.83 20.93 6.17
N ALA A 414 18.62 19.86 6.26
CA ALA A 414 19.12 19.36 7.53
C ALA A 414 20.19 20.30 8.11
N ARG A 415 20.24 20.43 9.44
CA ARG A 415 21.33 21.12 10.15
C ARG A 415 22.49 20.14 10.37
N SER A 416 23.72 20.64 10.36
CA SER A 416 24.93 19.82 10.52
C SER A 416 24.82 18.91 11.76
N GLY A 417 24.92 17.59 11.54
CA GLY A 417 24.88 16.57 12.59
C GLY A 417 23.49 16.06 13.00
N SER A 418 22.38 16.73 12.64
CA SER A 418 21.03 16.26 12.97
C SER A 418 20.38 15.54 11.78
N ARG A 419 20.04 14.27 11.99
CA ARG A 419 19.39 13.37 11.03
C ARG A 419 17.89 13.21 11.30
N TYR A 420 17.33 13.92 12.27
CA TYR A 420 15.89 13.92 12.57
C TYR A 420 15.49 15.32 13.05
N LEU A 421 14.44 15.89 12.46
CA LEU A 421 13.98 17.23 12.81
C LEU A 421 13.03 17.16 14.00
N SER A 422 13.45 17.73 15.12
CA SER A 422 12.64 17.83 16.32
C SER A 422 11.49 18.83 16.14
N SER A 423 10.55 18.83 17.09
CA SER A 423 9.51 19.87 17.15
C SER A 423 10.10 21.29 17.15
N LEU A 424 11.24 21.49 17.82
CA LEU A 424 11.89 22.81 17.88
C LEU A 424 12.51 23.18 16.53
N ASP A 425 13.18 22.24 15.85
CA ASP A 425 13.75 22.49 14.53
C ASP A 425 12.66 22.92 13.53
N LEU A 426 11.52 22.22 13.54
CA LEU A 426 10.41 22.50 12.63
C LEU A 426 9.67 23.81 12.92
N THR A 427 9.82 24.39 14.11
CA THR A 427 9.36 25.77 14.37
C THR A 427 10.30 26.85 13.83
N LEU A 428 11.57 26.50 13.63
CA LEU A 428 12.62 27.44 13.20
C LEU A 428 12.91 27.35 11.70
N LEU A 429 12.60 26.21 11.07
CA LEU A 429 12.90 25.93 9.67
C LEU A 429 11.66 26.13 8.79
N GLN A 430 11.88 26.64 7.58
CA GLN A 430 10.90 26.63 6.50
C GLN A 430 11.23 25.50 5.51
N PRO A 431 10.23 24.88 4.88
CA PRO A 431 10.48 23.88 3.85
C PRO A 431 11.20 24.53 2.66
N VAL A 432 12.23 23.86 2.15
CA VAL A 432 12.92 24.26 0.91
C VAL A 432 12.09 23.90 -0.32
N LEU A 433 11.35 22.79 -0.25
CA LEU A 433 10.37 22.38 -1.27
C LEU A 433 9.13 21.82 -0.57
N SER A 434 7.97 22.06 -1.17
CA SER A 434 6.69 21.54 -0.69
C SER A 434 5.72 21.38 -1.86
N LEU A 435 4.73 20.48 -1.72
CA LEU A 435 3.62 20.44 -2.65
C LEU A 435 2.66 21.61 -2.36
N PRO A 436 2.19 22.34 -3.39
CA PRO A 436 1.41 23.57 -3.21
C PRO A 436 0.02 23.31 -2.62
N VAL A 437 -0.55 22.13 -2.86
CA VAL A 437 -1.88 21.74 -2.41
C VAL A 437 -1.88 20.26 -2.00
N PHE A 438 -2.76 19.92 -1.07
CA PHE A 438 -3.07 18.51 -0.80
C PHE A 438 -3.71 17.87 -2.03
N SER A 439 -3.30 16.65 -2.33
CA SER A 439 -3.85 15.88 -3.44
C SER A 439 -4.56 14.63 -2.94
N GLN A 440 -5.69 14.33 -3.56
CA GLN A 440 -6.44 13.09 -3.33
C GLN A 440 -5.98 11.96 -4.26
N GLN A 441 -4.98 12.20 -5.11
CA GLN A 441 -4.46 11.18 -6.03
C GLN A 441 -3.85 10.01 -5.26
N ARG A 442 -3.77 8.85 -5.93
CA ARG A 442 -3.14 7.66 -5.34
C ARG A 442 -1.66 7.89 -5.05
N GLU A 443 -1.01 8.68 -5.89
CA GLU A 443 0.40 9.05 -5.76
C GLU A 443 0.55 10.55 -6.04
N VAL A 444 1.41 11.20 -5.27
CA VAL A 444 1.85 12.58 -5.51
C VAL A 444 3.34 12.58 -5.83
N VAL A 445 3.75 13.36 -6.84
CA VAL A 445 5.15 13.46 -7.25
C VAL A 445 5.61 14.89 -7.11
N LEU A 446 6.69 15.10 -6.37
CA LEU A 446 7.39 16.37 -6.26
C LEU A 446 8.72 16.26 -7.03
N ARG A 447 8.86 17.08 -8.06
CA ARG A 447 10.12 17.30 -8.76
C ARG A 447 10.90 18.42 -8.09
N GLY A 448 12.17 18.18 -7.81
CA GLY A 448 13.06 19.16 -7.20
C GLY A 448 14.43 19.17 -7.87
N SER A 449 15.09 20.32 -7.77
CA SER A 449 16.53 20.43 -7.96
C SER A 449 17.11 21.22 -6.80
N LEU A 450 18.11 20.67 -6.12
CA LEU A 450 18.73 21.27 -4.94
C LEU A 450 20.24 21.11 -5.02
N ALA A 451 20.98 22.05 -4.45
CA ALA A 451 22.43 21.93 -4.31
C ALA A 451 22.81 20.68 -3.49
N PRO A 452 24.04 20.15 -3.66
CA PRO A 452 24.54 19.05 -2.83
C PRO A 452 24.42 19.34 -1.31
N GLY A 453 23.95 18.34 -0.57
CA GLY A 453 23.73 18.46 0.87
C GLY A 453 22.79 17.42 1.45
N HIS A 454 22.41 17.64 2.71
CA HIS A 454 21.50 16.77 3.46
C HIS A 454 20.14 17.45 3.65
N TYR A 455 19.10 16.69 3.40
CA TYR A 455 17.72 17.13 3.41
C TYR A 455 16.84 16.11 4.15
N VAL A 456 15.69 16.55 4.65
CA VAL A 456 14.72 15.70 5.34
C VAL A 456 13.38 15.81 4.65
N ILE A 457 12.87 14.67 4.17
CA ILE A 457 11.55 14.51 3.58
C ILE A 457 10.58 14.11 4.69
N ILE A 458 9.47 14.83 4.80
CA ILE A 458 8.39 14.54 5.75
C ILE A 458 7.08 14.37 4.96
N PRO A 459 6.61 13.13 4.72
CA PRO A 459 5.30 12.85 4.16
C PRO A 459 4.21 12.88 5.25
N PHE A 460 3.06 13.48 4.95
CA PHE A 460 1.97 13.63 5.92
C PHE A 460 0.59 13.71 5.27
N THR A 461 -0.43 13.49 6.09
CA THR A 461 -1.85 13.58 5.71
C THR A 461 -2.43 14.95 6.08
N ALA A 462 -3.55 15.32 5.43
CA ALA A 462 -4.22 16.60 5.68
C ALA A 462 -4.71 16.77 7.12
N GLU A 463 -5.19 15.70 7.74
CA GLU A 463 -5.63 15.73 9.12
C GLU A 463 -4.73 14.87 10.02
N PRO A 464 -4.51 15.27 11.28
CA PRO A 464 -3.80 14.44 12.25
C PRO A 464 -4.59 13.16 12.56
N ASN A 465 -3.89 12.12 13.01
CA ASN A 465 -4.45 10.82 13.37
C ASN A 465 -5.14 10.05 12.21
N GLN A 466 -5.00 10.50 10.96
CA GLN A 466 -5.40 9.68 9.81
C GLN A 466 -4.45 8.52 9.62
N GLU A 467 -4.98 7.30 9.72
CA GLU A 467 -4.20 6.08 9.52
C GLU A 467 -4.04 5.76 8.04
N GLY A 468 -2.88 5.22 7.69
CA GLY A 468 -2.62 4.81 6.32
C GLY A 468 -1.27 4.16 6.13
N GLU A 469 -1.16 3.34 5.09
CA GLU A 469 0.13 2.86 4.61
C GLU A 469 0.53 3.61 3.35
N PHE A 470 1.83 3.82 3.19
CA PHE A 470 2.38 4.46 2.01
C PHE A 470 3.67 3.81 1.53
N VAL A 471 4.05 4.16 0.31
CA VAL A 471 5.36 3.92 -0.29
C VAL A 471 5.94 5.27 -0.70
N LEU A 472 7.15 5.55 -0.26
CA LEU A 472 7.92 6.72 -0.67
C LEU A 472 9.03 6.25 -1.62
N ARG A 473 9.07 6.80 -2.83
CA ARG A 473 10.06 6.50 -3.87
C ARG A 473 10.85 7.76 -4.19
N ILE A 474 12.17 7.66 -4.21
CA ILE A 474 13.05 8.76 -4.54
C ILE A 474 13.88 8.35 -5.76
N LEU A 475 13.67 9.05 -6.87
CA LEU A 475 14.43 8.86 -8.10
C LEU A 475 15.51 9.93 -8.18
N THR A 476 16.75 9.52 -8.34
CA THR A 476 17.91 10.42 -8.44
C THR A 476 18.77 10.08 -9.65
N GLU A 477 19.46 11.07 -10.19
CA GLU A 477 20.30 10.87 -11.37
C GLU A 477 21.61 10.14 -11.06
N LYS A 478 22.28 10.52 -9.96
CA LYS A 478 23.63 10.08 -9.61
C LYS A 478 23.69 9.03 -8.50
N GLY A 479 22.63 8.25 -8.28
CA GLY A 479 22.63 7.23 -7.24
C GLY A 479 22.61 7.80 -5.80
N ASN A 480 22.12 9.03 -5.65
CA ASN A 480 21.89 9.65 -4.35
C ASN A 480 20.85 8.85 -3.56
N ASN A 481 21.05 8.73 -2.24
CA ASN A 481 20.28 7.81 -1.39
C ASN A 481 19.40 8.55 -0.38
N ALA A 482 18.24 7.95 -0.07
CA ALA A 482 17.38 8.35 1.02
C ALA A 482 17.26 7.20 2.03
N VAL A 483 17.35 7.49 3.33
CA VAL A 483 17.18 6.49 4.39
C VAL A 483 16.18 6.97 5.44
N PRO A 484 15.43 6.09 6.12
CA PRO A 484 14.60 6.49 7.24
C PRO A 484 15.43 7.24 8.29
N ALA A 485 14.86 8.30 8.85
CA ALA A 485 15.50 9.04 9.92
C ALA A 485 15.35 8.29 11.24
N ASP A 486 16.48 8.01 11.90
CA ASP A 486 16.46 7.46 13.25
C ASP A 486 15.86 8.50 14.19
N LYS A 487 14.65 8.23 14.69
CA LYS A 487 14.05 9.02 15.75
C LYS A 487 14.95 8.84 16.97
N PRO A 488 15.57 9.90 17.52
CA PRO A 488 16.46 9.75 18.66
C PRO A 488 15.68 9.07 19.78
N ASN A 489 16.17 7.91 20.22
CA ASN A 489 15.61 7.25 21.37
C ASN A 489 15.61 8.25 22.53
N THR A 490 14.51 8.33 23.26
CA THR A 490 14.42 9.08 24.51
C THR A 490 15.20 8.35 25.63
N ASP A 491 16.33 7.71 25.28
CA ASP A 491 17.07 6.72 26.07
C ASP A 491 18.14 7.32 27.00
N GLU A 492 18.34 8.64 27.04
CA GLU A 492 19.26 9.21 28.05
C GLU A 492 18.67 9.34 29.45
N ASN A 493 17.40 8.99 29.65
CA ASN A 493 16.86 8.76 30.98
C ASN A 493 16.60 7.26 31.15
N SER A 494 17.63 6.52 31.51
CA SER A 494 17.47 5.22 32.16
C SER A 494 16.36 5.32 33.21
N PRO A 495 15.41 4.35 33.27
CA PRO A 495 14.39 4.37 34.29
C PRO A 495 15.12 4.28 35.63
N THR A 496 15.20 5.42 36.33
CA THR A 496 15.52 5.43 37.74
C THR A 496 14.48 4.52 38.36
N GLU A 497 14.91 3.42 38.99
CA GLU A 497 14.01 2.57 39.75
C GLU A 497 13.12 3.50 40.59
N PRO A 498 11.78 3.41 40.47
CA PRO A 498 10.93 4.25 41.27
C PRO A 498 11.27 3.95 42.72
N THR A 499 11.83 4.95 43.41
CA THR A 499 12.00 4.96 44.86
C THR A 499 10.68 4.47 45.45
N SER A 500 10.74 3.33 46.15
CA SER A 500 9.59 2.69 46.76
C SER A 500 8.73 3.74 47.48
N PRO A 501 7.41 3.82 47.18
CA PRO A 501 6.57 4.89 47.69
C PRO A 501 6.45 4.82 49.21
N THR A 502 6.42 5.98 49.86
CA THR A 502 6.36 6.13 51.31
C THR A 502 5.08 5.55 51.93
N GLN A 503 3.99 5.33 51.14
CA GLN A 503 2.80 4.58 51.54
C GLN A 503 2.07 3.93 50.32
N PRO A 504 1.70 2.65 50.38
CA PRO A 504 0.93 1.95 49.34
C PRO A 504 -0.58 2.29 49.41
N LEU A 505 -1.21 2.56 48.25
CA LEU A 505 -2.63 2.94 48.15
C LEU A 505 -3.59 1.77 48.46
N LEU A 506 -3.30 0.58 47.94
CA LEU A 506 -4.15 -0.60 48.14
C LEU A 506 -3.84 -1.29 49.49
N PRO A 507 -4.84 -1.95 50.12
CA PRO A 507 -4.69 -2.63 51.40
C PRO A 507 -3.46 -3.55 51.49
N ALA A 508 -2.83 -3.56 52.67
CA ALA A 508 -1.73 -4.47 52.97
C ALA A 508 -2.18 -5.93 52.87
N ILE A 509 -1.24 -6.81 52.52
CA ILE A 509 -1.51 -8.23 52.25
C ILE A 509 -2.20 -8.94 53.42
N GLU A 510 -1.92 -8.52 54.66
CA GLU A 510 -2.51 -9.06 55.89
C GLU A 510 -4.02 -8.82 55.96
N THR A 511 -4.47 -7.61 55.60
CA THR A 511 -5.88 -7.24 55.53
C THR A 511 -6.56 -7.97 54.37
N THR A 512 -5.91 -8.05 53.21
CA THR A 512 -6.44 -8.76 52.03
C THR A 512 -6.55 -10.26 52.25
N ARG A 513 -5.77 -10.85 53.17
CA ARG A 513 -5.89 -12.26 53.56
C ARG A 513 -7.24 -12.61 54.16
N SER A 514 -7.84 -11.67 54.90
CA SER A 514 -9.20 -11.84 55.44
C SER A 514 -10.25 -11.82 54.32
N LEU A 515 -10.10 -10.93 53.35
CA LEU A 515 -10.96 -10.83 52.17
C LEU A 515 -10.84 -12.06 51.27
N PHE A 516 -9.63 -12.58 51.07
CA PHE A 516 -9.40 -13.81 50.35
C PHE A 516 -10.13 -14.99 51.00
N LYS A 517 -10.01 -15.14 52.32
CA LYS A 517 -10.76 -16.17 53.06
C LYS A 517 -12.28 -15.97 53.02
N LYS A 518 -12.76 -14.73 52.93
CA LYS A 518 -14.18 -14.39 52.85
C LYS A 518 -14.79 -14.80 51.50
N HIS A 519 -14.08 -14.58 50.40
CA HIS A 519 -14.61 -14.77 49.04
C HIS A 519 -14.26 -16.12 48.41
N CYS A 520 -13.19 -16.77 48.85
CA CYS A 520 -12.77 -18.06 48.27
C CYS A 520 -13.53 -19.24 48.88
N ASN A 521 -13.68 -20.30 48.08
CA ASN A 521 -14.36 -21.53 48.49
C ASN A 521 -13.65 -22.28 49.64
N SER A 522 -14.29 -23.34 50.16
CA SER A 522 -13.80 -24.16 51.30
C SER A 522 -12.42 -24.79 51.08
N LYS A 523 -11.93 -24.86 49.83
CA LYS A 523 -10.59 -25.35 49.48
C LYS A 523 -9.52 -24.26 49.46
N ARG A 524 -9.85 -23.00 49.78
CA ARG A 524 -8.97 -21.82 49.75
C ARG A 524 -8.38 -21.52 48.37
N CYS A 525 -9.13 -21.83 47.31
CA CYS A 525 -8.78 -21.48 45.93
C CYS A 525 -9.76 -20.42 45.42
N CYS A 526 -9.25 -19.45 44.65
CA CYS A 526 -10.00 -18.33 44.11
C CYS A 526 -10.30 -18.53 42.62
N ARG A 527 -11.58 -18.68 42.27
CA ARG A 527 -12.06 -18.73 40.88
C ARG A 527 -12.22 -17.33 40.30
N PRO A 528 -12.27 -17.16 38.96
CA PRO A 528 -12.46 -15.85 38.33
C PRO A 528 -13.65 -15.03 38.87
N ALA A 529 -14.79 -15.67 39.15
CA ALA A 529 -15.97 -15.01 39.70
C ALA A 529 -15.78 -14.57 41.17
N GLU A 530 -15.06 -15.37 41.96
CA GLU A 530 -14.72 -15.06 43.36
C GLU A 530 -13.69 -13.92 43.39
N LEU A 531 -12.72 -13.92 42.47
CA LEU A 531 -11.74 -12.86 42.29
C LEU A 531 -12.41 -11.53 41.93
N LEU A 532 -13.43 -11.54 41.06
CA LEU A 532 -14.17 -10.33 40.70
C LEU A 532 -14.82 -9.67 41.92
N ASN A 533 -15.48 -10.45 42.77
CA ASN A 533 -16.12 -9.94 43.98
C ASN A 533 -15.08 -9.42 44.98
N LEU A 534 -13.96 -10.14 45.14
CA LEU A 534 -12.86 -9.73 45.99
C LEU A 534 -12.26 -8.40 45.53
N LEU A 535 -11.94 -8.28 44.24
CA LEU A 535 -11.35 -7.06 43.68
C LEU A 535 -12.29 -5.86 43.82
N ARG A 536 -13.59 -6.05 43.58
CA ARG A 536 -14.59 -4.99 43.76
C ARG A 536 -14.68 -4.50 45.20
N GLU A 537 -14.68 -5.41 46.18
CA GLU A 537 -14.70 -5.05 47.59
C GLU A 537 -13.38 -4.40 48.05
N ALA A 538 -12.25 -4.98 47.67
CA ALA A 538 -10.93 -4.51 48.12
C ALA A 538 -10.52 -3.17 47.51
N ILE A 539 -10.83 -2.96 46.22
CA ILE A 539 -10.49 -1.73 45.49
C ILE A 539 -11.53 -0.65 45.78
N GLY A 540 -12.82 -0.97 45.74
CA GLY A 540 -13.89 0.01 45.97
C GLY A 540 -13.88 0.61 47.38
N ALA A 541 -13.38 -0.13 48.38
CA ALA A 541 -13.19 0.38 49.72
C ALA A 541 -12.17 1.54 49.82
N VAL A 542 -11.27 1.69 48.84
CA VAL A 542 -10.18 2.67 48.88
C VAL A 542 -10.17 3.63 47.68
N LEU A 543 -10.55 3.15 46.50
CA LEU A 543 -10.59 3.87 45.24
C LEU A 543 -11.99 3.79 44.63
N ALA A 544 -12.95 4.45 45.27
CA ALA A 544 -14.36 4.36 44.89
C ALA A 544 -14.61 4.70 43.41
N GLY A 545 -15.34 3.82 42.75
CA GLY A 545 -15.67 3.85 41.33
C GLY A 545 -14.54 3.46 40.37
N TYR A 546 -13.39 2.98 40.84
CA TYR A 546 -12.39 2.29 39.98
C TYR A 546 -12.73 0.80 39.81
N GLU A 547 -13.54 0.25 40.71
CA GLU A 547 -14.03 -1.13 40.72
C GLU A 547 -15.06 -1.44 39.63
N ASP A 548 -15.77 -0.42 39.15
CA ASP A 548 -16.90 -0.56 38.21
C ASP A 548 -16.46 -1.14 36.86
N GLY A 549 -15.22 -0.88 36.44
CA GLY A 549 -14.69 -1.38 35.18
C GLY A 549 -14.32 -2.88 35.19
N PHE A 550 -14.21 -3.51 36.37
CA PHE A 550 -13.84 -4.93 36.41
C PHE A 550 -14.98 -5.82 35.91
N CYS A 551 -14.62 -6.79 35.07
CA CYS A 551 -15.54 -7.78 34.52
C CYS A 551 -14.95 -9.19 34.65
N LEU A 552 -15.77 -10.20 34.34
CA LEU A 552 -15.36 -11.60 34.48
C LEU A 552 -14.19 -11.96 33.57
N GLU A 553 -14.11 -11.39 32.36
CA GLU A 553 -13.01 -11.67 31.42
C GLU A 553 -11.67 -11.15 31.93
N HIS A 554 -11.62 -9.98 32.57
CA HIS A 554 -10.42 -9.49 33.25
C HIS A 554 -9.94 -10.52 34.30
N CYS A 555 -10.87 -11.03 35.12
CA CYS A 555 -10.53 -11.98 36.17
C CYS A 555 -10.08 -13.34 35.61
N LYS A 556 -10.70 -13.83 34.53
CA LYS A 556 -10.23 -15.04 33.83
C LYS A 556 -8.80 -14.84 33.33
N SER A 557 -8.51 -13.69 32.74
CA SER A 557 -7.16 -13.35 32.26
C SER A 557 -6.15 -13.26 33.41
N PHE A 558 -6.50 -12.62 34.53
CA PHE A 558 -5.60 -12.54 35.68
C PHE A 558 -5.30 -13.92 36.28
N VAL A 559 -6.32 -14.76 36.40
CA VAL A 559 -6.15 -16.14 36.88
C VAL A 559 -5.23 -16.90 35.94
N ALA A 560 -5.52 -16.90 34.64
CA ALA A 560 -4.74 -17.69 33.68
C ALA A 560 -3.28 -17.23 33.54
N LEU A 561 -3.00 -15.93 33.76
CA LEU A 561 -1.64 -15.38 33.76
C LEU A 561 -0.81 -15.74 35.00
N MET A 562 -1.47 -15.98 36.13
CA MET A 562 -0.84 -16.25 37.42
C MET A 562 -0.86 -17.74 37.81
N ASP A 563 -1.76 -18.52 37.20
CA ASP A 563 -1.97 -19.95 37.43
C ASP A 563 -0.77 -20.76 36.91
N SER A 564 0.15 -21.04 37.81
CA SER A 564 1.40 -21.74 37.52
C SER A 564 1.22 -23.25 37.37
N ASN A 565 0.13 -23.79 37.92
CA ASN A 565 -0.13 -25.23 38.00
C ASN A 565 -1.24 -25.70 37.03
N GLY A 566 -1.89 -24.78 36.30
CA GLY A 566 -2.94 -25.08 35.33
C GLY A 566 -4.27 -25.50 35.97
N SER A 567 -4.53 -25.08 37.22
CA SER A 567 -5.75 -25.44 37.95
C SER A 567 -6.99 -24.63 37.58
N GLY A 568 -6.83 -23.55 36.82
CA GLY A 568 -7.88 -22.58 36.48
C GLY A 568 -8.34 -21.73 37.66
N GLN A 569 -7.56 -21.72 38.75
CA GLN A 569 -7.86 -21.07 40.02
C GLN A 569 -6.56 -20.53 40.63
N LEU A 570 -6.66 -19.56 41.54
CA LEU A 570 -5.49 -19.05 42.28
C LEU A 570 -5.47 -19.61 43.69
N ASP A 571 -4.33 -20.14 44.10
CA ASP A 571 -4.05 -20.34 45.52
C ASP A 571 -3.64 -19.01 46.21
N TRP A 572 -3.32 -19.09 47.50
CA TRP A 572 -2.94 -17.90 48.27
C TRP A 572 -1.61 -17.29 47.81
N GLU A 573 -0.63 -18.10 47.40
CA GLU A 573 0.69 -17.62 46.99
C GLU A 573 0.60 -16.93 45.63
N GLU A 574 -0.13 -17.52 44.69
CA GLU A 574 -0.41 -16.95 43.37
C GLU A 574 -1.21 -15.65 43.50
N PHE A 575 -2.24 -15.62 44.36
CA PHE A 575 -2.99 -14.40 44.63
C PHE A 575 -2.14 -13.32 45.31
N GLN A 576 -1.26 -13.70 46.24
CA GLN A 576 -0.35 -12.75 46.90
C GLN A 576 0.59 -12.09 45.88
N GLY A 577 1.15 -12.87 44.96
CA GLY A 577 1.97 -12.35 43.86
C GLY A 577 1.20 -11.37 42.96
N LEU A 578 -0.05 -11.72 42.61
CA LEU A 578 -0.93 -10.84 41.83
C LEU A 578 -1.21 -9.53 42.56
N TRP A 579 -1.53 -9.61 43.86
CA TRP A 579 -1.90 -8.45 44.67
C TRP A 579 -0.75 -7.46 44.82
N GLU A 580 0.49 -7.92 45.05
CA GLU A 580 1.65 -7.03 45.14
C GLU A 580 1.91 -6.29 43.81
N LYS A 581 1.74 -6.96 42.66
CA LYS A 581 1.80 -6.30 41.35
C LYS A 581 0.73 -5.23 41.21
N PHE A 582 -0.52 -5.54 41.60
CA PHE A 582 -1.60 -4.56 41.59
C PHE A 582 -1.30 -3.37 42.48
N ARG A 583 -0.82 -3.57 43.72
CA ARG A 583 -0.43 -2.46 44.62
C ARG A 583 0.56 -1.50 43.97
N LYS A 584 1.59 -2.03 43.28
CA LYS A 584 2.58 -1.23 42.56
C LYS A 584 1.94 -0.49 41.38
N TRP A 585 1.18 -1.18 40.54
CA TRP A 585 0.66 -0.62 39.30
C TRP A 585 -0.52 0.34 39.51
N THR A 586 -1.34 0.12 40.53
CA THR A 586 -2.39 1.06 40.94
C THR A 586 -1.83 2.40 41.36
N TYR A 587 -0.70 2.40 42.07
CA TYR A 587 -0.01 3.65 42.41
C TYR A 587 0.44 4.40 41.16
N ILE A 588 1.01 3.70 40.19
CA ILE A 588 1.43 4.29 38.91
C ILE A 588 0.21 4.85 38.18
N PHE A 589 -0.85 4.07 38.04
CA PHE A 589 -2.08 4.50 37.36
C PHE A 589 -2.62 5.80 37.96
N VAL A 590 -2.86 5.84 39.28
CA VAL A 590 -3.42 7.01 39.96
C VAL A 590 -2.50 8.23 39.87
N LYS A 591 -1.17 8.02 39.83
CA LYS A 591 -0.20 9.11 39.64
C LYS A 591 -0.29 9.75 38.25
N PHE A 592 -0.62 8.97 37.22
CA PHE A 592 -0.64 9.43 35.83
C PHE A 592 -2.04 9.81 35.32
N ASP A 593 -3.11 9.33 35.96
CA ASP A 593 -4.51 9.75 35.75
C ASP A 593 -4.74 11.17 36.31
N LYS A 594 -4.14 12.18 35.66
CA LYS A 594 -4.09 13.56 36.16
C LYS A 594 -5.46 14.23 36.10
N ASN A 595 -6.25 13.86 35.09
CA ASN A 595 -7.61 14.35 34.89
C ASN A 595 -8.64 13.60 35.76
N LYS A 596 -8.23 12.57 36.52
CA LYS A 596 -9.09 11.73 37.35
C LYS A 596 -10.25 11.12 36.55
N SER A 597 -9.99 10.82 35.29
CA SER A 597 -10.96 10.20 34.39
C SER A 597 -11.16 8.72 34.66
N LYS A 598 -10.27 8.11 35.48
CA LYS A 598 -10.22 6.66 35.75
C LYS A 598 -9.81 5.83 34.54
N SER A 599 -9.33 6.50 33.51
CA SER A 599 -8.71 5.93 32.31
C SER A 599 -7.43 6.73 32.03
N LEU A 600 -6.47 6.13 31.32
CA LEU A 600 -5.30 6.84 30.85
C LEU A 600 -5.47 7.18 29.38
N ASP A 601 -5.33 8.46 29.06
CA ASP A 601 -5.21 8.88 27.66
C ASP A 601 -3.81 8.59 27.11
N TYR A 602 -3.61 8.80 25.80
CA TYR A 602 -2.33 8.53 25.15
C TYR A 602 -1.15 9.37 25.67
N ARG A 603 -1.40 10.54 26.28
CA ARG A 603 -0.35 11.36 26.90
C ARG A 603 0.06 10.79 28.25
N GLU A 604 -0.85 10.10 28.92
CA GLU A 604 -0.66 9.55 30.25
C GLU A 604 -0.13 8.10 30.22
N ILE A 605 -0.52 7.31 29.22
CA ILE A 605 -0.20 5.88 29.16
C ILE A 605 1.28 5.58 28.91
N THR A 606 1.94 6.26 27.95
CA THR A 606 3.35 6.01 27.66
C THR A 606 4.24 6.29 28.88
N PRO A 607 4.12 7.46 29.55
CA PRO A 607 4.85 7.69 30.80
C PRO A 607 4.50 6.68 31.91
N ALA A 608 3.24 6.25 32.02
CA ALA A 608 2.81 5.27 33.02
C ALA A 608 3.45 3.89 32.79
N LEU A 609 3.52 3.43 31.55
CA LEU A 609 4.18 2.18 31.18
C LEU A 609 5.70 2.23 31.40
N THR A 610 6.35 3.34 31.04
CA THR A 610 7.77 3.57 31.35
C THR A 610 8.02 3.52 32.85
N ALA A 611 7.16 4.16 33.66
CA ALA A 611 7.24 4.11 35.12
C ALA A 611 6.99 2.72 35.71
N ALA A 612 6.25 1.86 35.00
CA ALA A 612 6.07 0.45 35.38
C ALA A 612 7.31 -0.41 35.10
N GLY A 613 8.32 0.13 34.41
CA GLY A 613 9.56 -0.56 34.05
C GLY A 613 9.51 -1.20 32.66
N LEU A 614 8.52 -0.88 31.84
CA LEU A 614 8.40 -1.40 30.48
C LEU A 614 9.12 -0.49 29.48
N ARG A 615 9.81 -1.12 28.52
CA ARG A 615 10.27 -0.43 27.32
C ARG A 615 9.10 -0.35 26.35
N VAL A 616 8.81 0.84 25.87
CA VAL A 616 7.66 1.13 25.03
C VAL A 616 8.17 1.68 23.71
N ASP A 617 8.11 0.87 22.67
CA ASP A 617 8.39 1.26 21.29
C ASP A 617 7.08 1.41 20.49
N GLU A 618 7.21 1.81 19.23
CA GLU A 618 6.05 2.02 18.33
C GLU A 618 5.22 0.74 18.16
N PHE A 619 5.88 -0.42 18.13
CA PHE A 619 5.22 -1.72 18.01
C PHE A 619 4.37 -2.05 19.24
N VAL A 620 4.92 -1.85 20.45
CA VAL A 620 4.19 -2.09 21.70
C VAL A 620 2.97 -1.17 21.83
N ILE A 621 3.08 0.12 21.48
CA ILE A 621 1.91 1.02 21.50
C ILE A 621 0.86 0.58 20.49
N GLN A 622 1.25 0.13 19.30
CA GLN A 622 0.29 -0.37 18.32
C GLN A 622 -0.48 -1.60 18.83
N LEU A 623 0.20 -2.53 19.50
CA LEU A 623 -0.47 -3.67 20.13
C LEU A 623 -1.43 -3.22 21.24
N ILE A 624 -1.05 -2.21 22.02
CA ILE A 624 -1.90 -1.64 23.07
C ILE A 624 -3.15 -0.99 22.45
N SER A 625 -2.98 -0.21 21.38
CA SER A 625 -4.10 0.47 20.73
C SER A 625 -5.11 -0.49 20.12
N MET A 626 -4.64 -1.57 19.50
CA MET A 626 -5.53 -2.56 18.89
C MET A 626 -6.28 -3.41 19.91
N ARG A 627 -5.73 -3.62 21.12
CA ARG A 627 -6.25 -4.63 22.06
C ARG A 627 -6.84 -4.09 23.36
N TYR A 628 -6.28 -2.99 23.89
CA TYR A 628 -6.56 -2.51 25.24
C TYR A 628 -7.11 -1.08 25.29
N MET A 629 -7.07 -0.34 24.19
CA MET A 629 -7.72 0.98 24.10
C MET A 629 -9.22 0.82 23.82
N GLU A 630 -10.01 1.61 24.54
CA GLU A 630 -11.45 1.75 24.36
C GLU A 630 -11.75 2.68 23.16
N PRO A 631 -13.01 2.74 22.67
CA PRO A 631 -13.37 3.58 21.51
C PRO A 631 -13.09 5.08 21.68
N ASP A 632 -12.95 5.55 22.91
CA ASP A 632 -12.59 6.94 23.25
C ASP A 632 -11.07 7.18 23.28
N MET A 633 -10.29 6.18 22.84
CA MET A 633 -8.82 6.19 22.82
C MET A 633 -8.18 6.31 24.22
N THR A 634 -8.83 5.73 25.23
CA THR A 634 -8.28 5.63 26.59
C THR A 634 -8.10 4.17 27.01
N VAL A 635 -7.25 3.92 28.01
CA VAL A 635 -7.13 2.60 28.64
C VAL A 635 -7.69 2.67 30.05
N SER A 636 -8.73 1.88 30.31
CA SER A 636 -9.36 1.80 31.62
C SER A 636 -8.41 1.23 32.69
N TYR A 637 -8.66 1.53 33.96
CA TYR A 637 -7.86 0.99 35.06
C TYR A 637 -7.72 -0.55 35.08
N PRO A 638 -8.81 -1.34 34.91
CA PRO A 638 -8.70 -2.80 34.77
C PRO A 638 -7.92 -3.23 33.52
N GLY A 639 -8.11 -2.53 32.40
CA GLY A 639 -7.39 -2.77 31.16
C GLY A 639 -5.88 -2.54 31.32
N PHE A 640 -5.49 -1.50 32.05
CA PHE A 640 -4.09 -1.21 32.37
C PHE A 640 -3.44 -2.30 33.23
N LEU A 641 -4.13 -2.80 34.26
CA LEU A 641 -3.63 -3.92 35.06
C LEU A 641 -3.50 -5.20 34.24
N GLN A 642 -4.45 -5.46 33.33
CA GLN A 642 -4.39 -6.62 32.42
C GLN A 642 -3.22 -6.52 31.44
N LEU A 643 -3.03 -5.34 30.84
CA LEU A 643 -1.93 -5.05 29.94
C LEU A 643 -0.58 -5.30 30.63
N LEU A 644 -0.37 -4.71 31.81
CA LEU A 644 0.89 -4.86 32.54
C LEU A 644 1.14 -6.30 32.96
N LEU A 645 0.12 -7.00 33.45
CA LEU A 645 0.25 -8.41 33.82
C LEU A 645 0.61 -9.28 32.63
N LYS A 646 -0.03 -9.04 31.48
CA LYS A 646 0.24 -9.77 30.24
C LYS A 646 1.67 -9.54 29.76
N LEU A 647 2.09 -8.28 29.65
CA LEU A 647 3.42 -7.92 29.18
C LEU A 647 4.51 -8.45 30.11
N ASP A 648 4.36 -8.26 31.43
CA ASP A 648 5.31 -8.78 32.43
C ASP A 648 5.46 -10.30 32.33
N THR A 649 4.34 -11.03 32.19
CA THR A 649 4.35 -12.50 32.04
C THR A 649 5.01 -12.94 30.74
N MET A 650 4.71 -12.27 29.62
CA MET A 650 5.27 -12.61 28.31
C MET A 650 6.77 -12.31 28.23
N ILE A 651 7.21 -11.15 28.76
CA ILE A 651 8.63 -10.78 28.83
C ILE A 651 9.40 -11.78 29.69
N HIS A 652 8.87 -12.10 30.87
CA HIS A 652 9.50 -13.06 31.76
C HIS A 652 9.65 -14.44 31.09
N LYS A 653 8.59 -14.94 30.43
CA LYS A 653 8.64 -16.21 29.69
C LYS A 653 9.60 -16.19 28.53
N PHE A 654 9.66 -15.08 27.78
CA PHE A 654 10.62 -14.93 26.70
C PHE A 654 12.05 -15.05 27.22
N HIS A 655 12.40 -14.32 28.29
CA HIS A 655 13.73 -14.40 28.90
C HIS A 655 14.04 -15.78 29.51
N LEU A 656 13.05 -16.49 30.06
CA LEU A 656 13.23 -17.86 30.54
C LEU A 656 13.58 -18.84 29.41
N LEU A 657 13.05 -18.61 28.20
CA LEU A 657 13.31 -19.44 27.03
C LEU A 657 14.57 -18.99 26.25
N ASP A 658 14.91 -17.70 26.28
CA ASP A 658 16.11 -17.13 25.68
C ASP A 658 17.30 -17.12 26.66
N MET A 659 17.71 -18.31 27.12
CA MET A 659 18.81 -18.44 28.09
C MET A 659 20.16 -17.91 27.57
N VAL A 660 20.31 -17.76 26.24
CA VAL A 660 21.57 -17.37 25.59
C VAL A 660 21.57 -15.89 25.17
N GLY A 661 20.43 -15.19 25.27
CA GLY A 661 20.30 -13.78 24.90
C GLY A 661 20.41 -13.55 23.38
N MET A 662 19.95 -14.51 22.58
CA MET A 662 20.00 -14.42 21.12
C MET A 662 18.87 -13.58 20.53
N GLY A 663 17.90 -13.15 21.35
CA GLY A 663 16.73 -12.39 20.91
C GLY A 663 15.74 -13.24 20.11
N THR A 664 15.87 -14.57 20.13
CA THR A 664 14.97 -15.52 19.46
C THR A 664 14.74 -16.75 20.35
N ILE A 665 13.54 -17.32 20.30
CA ILE A 665 13.15 -18.51 21.07
C ILE A 665 12.58 -19.58 20.13
N SER A 666 12.86 -20.86 20.42
CA SER A 666 12.29 -21.99 19.69
C SER A 666 11.23 -22.69 20.55
N VAL A 667 9.99 -22.74 20.06
CA VAL A 667 8.87 -23.40 20.74
C VAL A 667 8.19 -24.39 19.82
N ASN A 668 7.73 -25.52 20.36
CA ASN A 668 6.94 -26.48 19.59
C ASN A 668 5.46 -26.06 19.54
N TYR A 669 4.68 -26.71 18.66
CA TYR A 669 3.26 -26.41 18.46
C TYR A 669 2.43 -26.39 19.76
N ARG A 670 2.65 -27.35 20.67
CA ARG A 670 1.90 -27.41 21.95
C ARG A 670 2.30 -26.29 22.90
N GLN A 671 3.59 -25.97 22.96
CA GLN A 671 4.11 -24.85 23.75
C GLN A 671 3.55 -23.53 23.22
N TRP A 672 3.54 -23.34 21.90
CA TRP A 672 2.95 -22.16 21.25
C TRP A 672 1.46 -21.98 21.60
N LEU A 673 0.65 -23.04 21.46
CA LEU A 673 -0.76 -22.99 21.83
C LEU A 673 -0.96 -22.66 23.32
N HIS A 674 -0.19 -23.29 24.20
CA HIS A 674 -0.28 -23.02 25.63
C HIS A 674 0.12 -21.58 26.00
N MET A 675 1.12 -21.02 25.31
CA MET A 675 1.60 -19.65 25.50
C MET A 675 0.65 -18.58 24.95
N THR A 676 -0.24 -18.92 24.02
CA THR A 676 -1.10 -17.95 23.34
C THR A 676 -2.57 -18.03 23.77
N MET A 677 -3.05 -19.22 24.13
CA MET A 677 -4.46 -19.45 24.49
C MET A 677 -4.74 -19.35 25.98
N TYR A 678 -3.82 -19.82 26.83
CA TYR A 678 -4.03 -19.89 28.27
C TYR A 678 -3.20 -18.85 29.01
N ASN A 679 -1.94 -18.70 28.63
CA ASN A 679 -1.03 -17.72 29.22
C ASN A 679 -0.96 -16.43 28.45
#